data_AF-A0A319FL46-F1
#
_entry.id   AF-A0A319FL46-F1
#
_cell.length_a   1.000
_cell.length_b   1.000
_cell.length_c   1.000
_cell.angle_alpha   90.00
_cell.angle_beta   90.00
_cell.angle_gamma   90.00
#
_symmetry.space_group_name_H-M   'P 1'
#
loop_
_entity.id
_entity.type
_entity.pdbx_description
1 polymer ?
#
loop_
_entity_poly.entity_id
_entity_poly.type
_entity_poly.pdbx_seq_one_letter_code
_entity_poly.pdbx_strand_id
1 'polypeptide(L)'
;MDPADDYLPKTPSVDDLKPNSFHDENLVAAEGLDDSIETTNPGKAVWLIVCTVSMGGFLFGVISAVLVSLGTDLGQALSSNDQELITSITSGGALIGAVLAGLTSDKYGRKLAIYIGCAVFFVGTVLQATAFSLAQMVVGRMVVGFGVGEAAMIVPLYIGEMAPARFRGRLIVFDNICVTFGQLIAYALGAAFTDVHQGWRYTIAIGAVPAIALAATMPLCPETPRQLIAHNHDDEAKKVIQKIFPQATDQQVVAKVRVIRHSIEETTASVSDKSLWWQAKQLFTVGANLRALTTACSIMAVSQLGGFNTLMYYSATLFSLVGFNQATAVSIVVGATNFLFGFPNFAFIDRFGRRSMLLVTVLGMSLSLVVVAIAFHWIPVNSDLSDTGPREMTWASVLLLVALIVYIAFYSAGVAPISWVGTEFLPLEVRALGTMVNTVTCWGCNIIISSTFLSMMKAMTPSGAFGFYAGICFLGWIFVIFCYAEVHNMPLESVREIYTHGFGRQLETLSPFEILAPVAGSEPISTLHQPTPFLVLSALLRRFSPWRHCKIFPDTPQEQAQAHKLVAVLTSLVATGGREEKKKGRCTQTTMALSTFDKELQVACLAVQRASIVTKTMLTEVDKGSTEKADASPVTIADFASQAILISAIRHNFPADKFVGEESASALRRDPILADRVWQLVSTTKLHDTESEELVAAPSSLEEMLSMIDIGGDGEGAGHARTWFLDPIDGTASFIRGCQYAVSVALVENGEKRVGVVGYPNLHFQSSVVHEDIVDQDGYGIMLSAVRGLGAYKRPMSKERLQAAVKVCNVLTRTDAGRPDLMFAESMESPYINQRLHHVVRERLGVTKPITNLWSMQAKYAALVVGGCNVMVRIPRSPEYRAYAWDHAGGMLIYEESGGMITDLDGRPFNYGRDRQLADNMGLVATFPEIHSHVLELVREVSMEGKEGGEGMRDDN
;
A
#
# COMPACT_ATOMS: atom_id res chain seq x y z
N MET A 1 62.62 17.73 -2.71
CA MET A 1 62.67 18.15 -1.29
C MET A 1 61.30 18.71 -0.97
N ASP A 2 60.49 17.95 -0.25
CA ASP A 2 59.35 18.42 0.52
C ASP A 2 59.88 19.23 1.74
N PRO A 3 59.10 19.95 2.59
CA PRO A 3 57.63 20.02 2.69
C PRO A 3 57.05 21.41 3.08
N ALA A 4 55.74 21.43 3.33
CA ALA A 4 54.94 22.39 4.12
C ALA A 4 54.05 23.37 3.34
N ASP A 5 52.87 22.88 2.94
CA ASP A 5 51.59 23.57 3.15
C ASP A 5 50.45 22.63 2.73
N ASP A 6 50.10 21.67 3.59
CA ASP A 6 48.85 20.90 3.45
C ASP A 6 48.41 20.34 4.82
N TYR A 7 47.87 21.21 5.68
CA TYR A 7 47.22 20.84 6.94
C TYR A 7 46.04 21.77 7.23
N LEU A 8 44.94 21.63 6.48
CA LEU A 8 43.59 21.89 6.99
C LEU A 8 42.63 20.88 6.31
N PRO A 9 41.92 20.03 7.08
CA PRO A 9 40.92 19.15 6.50
C PRO A 9 39.79 19.99 5.88
N LYS A 10 39.55 19.81 4.58
CA LYS A 10 38.34 20.32 3.93
C LYS A 10 37.13 19.68 4.61
N THR A 11 36.26 20.52 5.16
CA THR A 11 34.94 20.16 5.65
C THR A 11 34.18 19.35 4.58
N PRO A 12 33.58 18.20 4.92
CA PRO A 12 32.82 17.42 3.96
C PRO A 12 31.63 18.24 3.43
N SER A 13 31.32 18.07 2.15
CA SER A 13 30.16 18.68 1.51
C SER A 13 28.87 18.08 2.06
N VAL A 14 27.83 18.92 2.13
CA VAL A 14 26.50 18.66 2.73
C VAL A 14 25.73 17.48 2.09
N ASP A 15 26.27 16.84 1.05
CA ASP A 15 25.69 15.65 0.42
C ASP A 15 26.15 14.31 1.04
N ASP A 16 27.16 14.31 1.92
CA ASP A 16 27.72 13.09 2.54
C ASP A 16 27.05 12.69 3.87
N LEU A 17 25.96 13.35 4.26
CA LEU A 17 25.22 13.05 5.50
C LEU A 17 23.72 12.88 5.20
N LYS A 18 23.34 11.68 4.75
CA LYS A 18 21.95 11.23 4.77
C LYS A 18 21.84 9.96 5.64
N PRO A 19 21.07 10.00 6.73
CA PRO A 19 20.75 8.81 7.51
C PRO A 19 19.66 8.00 6.76
N ASN A 20 19.87 6.69 6.64
CA ASN A 20 18.90 5.72 6.12
C ASN A 20 17.85 5.42 7.20
N SER A 21 16.73 6.13 7.19
CA SER A 21 15.56 5.85 8.07
C SER A 21 14.47 5.15 7.27
N PHE A 22 14.37 3.83 7.39
CA PHE A 22 13.07 3.16 7.34
C PHE A 22 12.69 2.76 8.77
N HIS A 23 11.44 3.00 9.17
CA HIS A 23 10.86 2.22 10.25
C HIS A 23 10.49 0.86 9.67
N ASP A 24 11.50 0.03 9.51
CA ASP A 24 11.43 -1.33 9.00
C ASP A 24 11.70 -2.24 10.20
N GLU A 25 10.85 -3.25 10.43
CA GLU A 25 11.22 -4.35 11.35
C GLU A 25 12.58 -4.97 10.92
N ASN A 26 12.99 -4.76 9.67
CA ASN A 26 14.29 -5.15 9.10
C ASN A 26 15.44 -4.15 9.33
N LEU A 27 15.20 -2.87 9.67
CA LEU A 27 16.27 -1.92 10.04
C LEU A 27 16.72 -2.13 11.48
N VAL A 28 15.76 -2.49 12.32
CA VAL A 28 15.99 -2.94 13.68
C VAL A 28 16.93 -4.16 13.64
N ALA A 29 16.64 -5.17 12.83
CA ALA A 29 17.53 -6.32 12.66
C ALA A 29 18.88 -6.00 11.98
N ALA A 30 18.93 -5.07 11.02
CA ALA A 30 20.16 -4.66 10.33
C ALA A 30 21.17 -3.93 11.24
N GLU A 31 20.70 -3.27 12.31
CA GLU A 31 21.51 -2.63 13.36
C GLU A 31 21.69 -3.51 14.62
N GLY A 32 21.15 -4.74 14.62
CA GLY A 32 21.18 -5.63 15.79
C GLY A 32 20.23 -5.23 16.93
N LEU A 33 19.28 -4.35 16.64
CA LEU A 33 18.14 -4.03 17.49
C LEU A 33 17.07 -5.13 17.29
N ASP A 34 16.30 -5.46 18.32
CA ASP A 34 15.30 -6.54 18.32
C ASP A 34 13.90 -5.94 18.55
N ASP A 35 12.97 -6.08 17.59
CA ASP A 35 11.56 -5.67 17.73
C ASP A 35 10.59 -6.86 17.85
N SER A 36 11.08 -8.05 18.19
CA SER A 36 10.25 -9.25 18.33
C SER A 36 9.11 -9.10 19.35
N ILE A 37 9.16 -8.07 20.20
CA ILE A 37 8.09 -7.73 21.15
C ILE A 37 6.73 -7.50 20.46
N GLU A 38 6.72 -6.98 19.22
CA GLU A 38 5.48 -6.70 18.47
C GLU A 38 4.74 -7.99 18.03
N THR A 39 5.43 -9.13 18.07
CA THR A 39 4.80 -10.45 17.82
C THR A 39 4.00 -10.97 19.02
N THR A 40 4.18 -10.36 20.20
CA THR A 40 3.45 -10.74 21.42
C THR A 40 2.05 -10.14 21.44
N ASN A 41 1.11 -10.80 22.14
CA ASN A 41 -0.26 -10.28 22.23
C ASN A 41 -0.31 -9.02 23.11
N PRO A 42 -0.96 -7.94 22.66
CA PRO A 42 -1.08 -6.73 23.45
C PRO A 42 -1.95 -6.94 24.67
N GLY A 43 -1.61 -6.26 25.76
CA GLY A 43 -2.33 -6.29 27.01
C GLY A 43 -3.68 -5.59 26.94
N LYS A 44 -4.62 -6.02 27.79
CA LYS A 44 -5.95 -5.37 27.95
C LYS A 44 -5.86 -3.88 28.34
N ALA A 45 -4.71 -3.45 28.86
CA ALA A 45 -4.44 -2.05 29.20
C ALA A 45 -4.46 -1.12 27.98
N VAL A 46 -4.09 -1.60 26.79
CA VAL A 46 -4.10 -0.79 25.55
C VAL A 46 -5.52 -0.34 25.22
N TRP A 47 -6.50 -1.24 25.32
CA TRP A 47 -7.91 -0.92 25.10
C TRP A 47 -8.44 0.07 26.13
N LEU A 48 -8.06 -0.07 27.41
CA LEU A 48 -8.45 0.89 28.44
C LEU A 48 -7.91 2.29 28.13
N ILE A 49 -6.65 2.38 27.68
CA ILE A 49 -5.97 3.63 27.36
C ILE A 49 -6.60 4.28 26.12
N VAL A 50 -6.84 3.51 25.06
CA VAL A 50 -7.49 4.01 23.84
C VAL A 50 -8.92 4.45 24.12
N CYS A 51 -9.73 3.64 24.80
CA CYS A 51 -11.09 4.04 25.18
C CYS A 51 -11.10 5.29 26.06
N THR A 52 -10.09 5.47 26.93
CA THR A 52 -9.95 6.67 27.75
C THR A 52 -9.68 7.89 26.89
N VAL A 53 -8.65 7.83 26.04
CA VAL A 53 -8.17 8.97 25.26
C VAL A 53 -9.13 9.31 24.11
N SER A 54 -9.81 8.33 23.54
CA SER A 54 -10.87 8.55 22.55
C SER A 54 -12.14 9.21 23.07
N MET A 55 -12.27 9.40 24.39
CA MET A 55 -13.26 10.35 24.93
C MET A 55 -12.99 11.79 24.46
N GLY A 56 -11.74 12.13 24.11
CA GLY A 56 -11.38 13.40 23.48
C GLY A 56 -12.08 13.61 22.14
N GLY A 57 -12.38 12.53 21.40
CA GLY A 57 -13.16 12.60 20.18
C GLY A 57 -14.60 13.09 20.39
N PHE A 58 -15.18 12.86 21.58
CA PHE A 58 -16.56 13.29 21.87
C PHE A 58 -16.72 14.81 21.96
N LEU A 59 -15.62 15.55 22.09
CA LEU A 59 -15.61 17.01 22.22
C LEU A 59 -16.05 17.74 20.93
N PHE A 60 -16.14 17.03 19.79
CA PHE A 60 -16.43 17.62 18.47
C PHE A 60 -17.94 17.78 18.16
N GLY A 61 -18.86 17.24 18.96
CA GLY A 61 -20.25 16.99 18.54
C GLY A 61 -21.34 18.03 18.88
N VAL A 62 -21.12 18.96 19.82
CA VAL A 62 -22.22 19.61 20.58
C VAL A 62 -23.01 20.72 19.84
N ILE A 63 -22.61 21.10 18.61
CA ILE A 63 -22.91 22.43 18.07
C ILE A 63 -24.27 22.59 17.35
N SER A 64 -24.67 21.64 16.50
CA SER A 64 -25.78 21.83 15.53
C SER A 64 -27.15 22.09 16.19
N ALA A 65 -27.47 21.36 17.26
CA ALA A 65 -28.78 21.48 17.93
C ALA A 65 -28.94 22.76 18.76
N VAL A 66 -27.83 23.39 19.17
CA VAL A 66 -27.83 24.61 19.98
C VAL A 66 -28.29 25.82 19.17
N LEU A 67 -27.92 25.92 17.89
CA LEU A 67 -28.24 27.09 17.06
C LEU A 67 -29.75 27.30 16.88
N VAL A 68 -30.52 26.21 16.75
CA VAL A 68 -31.97 26.26 16.60
C VAL A 68 -32.68 26.63 17.91
N SER A 69 -32.07 26.32 19.06
CA SER A 69 -32.66 26.52 20.39
C SER A 69 -32.26 27.83 21.08
N LEU A 70 -31.33 28.61 20.50
CA LEU A 70 -30.87 29.89 21.07
C LEU A 70 -31.91 31.04 21.00
N GLY A 71 -32.75 31.06 19.97
CA GLY A 71 -33.82 32.06 19.81
C GLY A 71 -33.34 33.51 20.03
N THR A 72 -33.91 34.19 21.03
CA THR A 72 -33.55 35.57 21.44
C THR A 72 -32.80 35.62 22.78
N ASP A 73 -32.36 34.48 23.32
CA ASP A 73 -31.79 34.37 24.67
C ASP A 73 -30.45 35.09 24.85
N LEU A 74 -29.78 35.46 23.76
CA LEU A 74 -28.52 36.22 23.75
C LEU A 74 -28.73 37.74 23.69
N GLY A 75 -29.93 38.21 24.02
CA GLY A 75 -30.30 39.64 24.05
C GLY A 75 -30.71 40.21 22.69
N GLN A 76 -30.64 39.43 21.61
CA GLN A 76 -31.09 39.79 20.27
C GLN A 76 -31.48 38.53 19.48
N ALA A 77 -32.32 38.69 18.45
CA ALA A 77 -32.55 37.64 17.46
C ALA A 77 -31.29 37.46 16.60
N LEU A 78 -30.83 36.22 16.44
CA LEU A 78 -29.61 35.93 15.70
C LEU A 78 -29.83 36.08 14.20
N SER A 79 -29.10 37.01 13.58
CA SER A 79 -29.02 37.11 12.12
C SER A 79 -28.24 35.93 11.54
N SER A 80 -28.32 35.71 10.22
CA SER A 80 -27.51 34.69 9.55
C SER A 80 -26.02 34.91 9.76
N ASN A 81 -25.56 36.16 9.77
CA ASN A 81 -24.18 36.52 10.04
C ASN A 81 -23.76 36.16 11.48
N ASP A 82 -24.66 36.32 12.46
CA ASP A 82 -24.38 35.93 13.85
C ASP A 82 -24.27 34.41 13.99
N GLN A 83 -25.14 33.65 13.31
CA GLN A 83 -25.07 32.18 13.29
C GLN A 83 -23.81 31.68 12.58
N GLU A 84 -23.43 32.31 11.47
CA GLU A 84 -22.17 32.06 10.74
C GLU A 84 -20.95 32.37 11.63
N LEU A 85 -20.99 33.48 12.38
CA LEU A 85 -19.91 33.85 13.31
C LEU A 85 -19.78 32.85 14.48
N ILE A 86 -20.87 32.53 15.17
CA ILE A 86 -20.88 31.56 16.30
C ILE A 86 -20.32 30.20 15.85
N THR A 87 -20.66 29.78 14.64
CA THR A 87 -20.25 28.48 14.10
C THR A 87 -18.79 28.50 13.68
N SER A 88 -18.40 29.44 12.81
CA SER A 88 -17.06 29.50 12.22
C SER A 88 -15.95 29.86 13.20
N ILE A 89 -16.22 30.66 14.24
CA ILE A 89 -15.18 31.07 15.21
C ILE A 89 -14.63 29.89 16.01
N THR A 90 -15.42 28.82 16.18
CA THR A 90 -14.96 27.58 16.83
C THR A 90 -13.87 26.92 15.99
N SER A 91 -14.06 26.84 14.67
CA SER A 91 -13.05 26.35 13.72
C SER A 91 -11.81 27.25 13.70
N GLY A 92 -11.99 28.58 13.86
CA GLY A 92 -10.90 29.54 14.07
C GLY A 92 -10.07 29.25 15.32
N GLY A 93 -10.75 28.97 16.45
CA GLY A 93 -10.09 28.51 17.67
C GLY A 93 -9.39 27.17 17.47
N ALA A 94 -10.02 26.22 16.78
CA ALA A 94 -9.43 24.89 16.53
C ALA A 94 -8.17 24.95 15.66
N LEU A 95 -8.15 25.82 14.64
CA LEU A 95 -6.95 26.08 13.84
C LEU A 95 -5.77 26.50 14.73
N ILE A 96 -5.98 27.50 15.59
CA ILE A 96 -4.94 28.04 16.47
C ILE A 96 -4.54 26.98 17.52
N GLY A 97 -5.53 26.31 18.11
CA GLY A 97 -5.33 25.27 19.11
C GLY A 97 -4.48 24.11 18.58
N ALA A 98 -4.78 23.62 17.37
CA ALA A 98 -4.04 22.53 16.75
C ALA A 98 -2.58 22.91 16.45
N VAL A 99 -2.34 24.13 15.95
CA VAL A 99 -0.98 24.62 15.67
C VAL A 99 -0.18 24.79 16.96
N LEU A 100 -0.75 25.43 17.98
CA LEU A 100 -0.07 25.61 19.27
C LEU A 100 0.21 24.27 19.96
N ALA A 101 -0.75 23.34 19.96
CA ALA A 101 -0.58 22.00 20.51
C ALA A 101 0.50 21.22 19.77
N GLY A 102 0.52 21.26 18.43
CA GLY A 102 1.55 20.63 17.62
C GLY A 102 2.95 21.15 17.91
N LEU A 103 3.12 22.47 18.12
CA LEU A 103 4.42 23.09 18.41
C LEU A 103 4.91 22.86 19.84
N THR A 104 4.00 22.66 20.81
CA THR A 104 4.35 22.61 22.24
C THR A 104 4.37 21.20 22.81
N SER A 105 3.63 20.26 22.23
CA SER A 105 3.43 18.93 22.81
C SER A 105 4.68 18.05 22.85
N ASP A 106 5.63 18.26 21.94
CA ASP A 106 6.92 17.53 21.97
C ASP A 106 7.79 17.96 23.16
N LYS A 107 7.60 19.18 23.67
CA LYS A 107 8.39 19.73 24.80
C LYS A 107 7.82 19.37 26.17
N TYR A 108 6.50 19.28 26.28
CA TYR A 108 5.83 19.11 27.58
C TYR A 108 5.17 17.73 27.76
N GLY A 109 5.29 16.85 26.77
CA GLY A 109 4.60 15.55 26.75
C GLY A 109 3.16 15.65 26.28
N ARG A 110 2.54 14.49 26.03
CA ARG A 110 1.17 14.42 25.51
C ARG A 110 0.13 14.56 26.61
N LYS A 111 0.39 14.02 27.80
CA LYS A 111 -0.57 14.00 28.90
C LYS A 111 -0.89 15.40 29.42
N LEU A 112 0.12 16.27 29.53
CA LEU A 112 -0.11 17.66 29.94
C LEU A 112 -0.92 18.43 28.90
N ALA A 113 -0.66 18.20 27.61
CA ALA A 113 -1.41 18.82 26.53
C ALA A 113 -2.91 18.45 26.62
N ILE A 114 -3.23 17.16 26.82
CA ILE A 114 -4.61 16.69 27.03
C ILE A 114 -5.28 17.38 28.23
N TYR A 115 -4.57 17.57 29.35
CA TYR A 115 -5.11 18.29 30.50
C TYR A 115 -5.40 19.76 30.20
N ILE A 116 -4.48 20.44 29.49
CA ILE A 116 -4.66 21.82 29.06
C ILE A 116 -5.88 21.90 28.13
N GLY A 117 -6.00 20.99 27.17
CA GLY A 117 -7.16 20.87 26.28
C GLY A 117 -8.47 20.72 27.03
N CYS A 118 -8.53 19.78 27.98
CA CYS A 118 -9.70 19.57 28.83
C CYS A 118 -10.06 20.81 29.65
N ALA A 119 -9.07 21.49 30.23
CA ALA A 119 -9.29 22.69 31.03
C ALA A 119 -9.82 23.85 30.17
N VAL A 120 -9.20 24.08 29.01
CA VAL A 120 -9.61 25.13 28.06
C VAL A 120 -11.02 24.84 27.51
N PHE A 121 -11.30 23.58 27.15
CA PHE A 121 -12.63 23.16 26.72
C PHE A 121 -13.68 23.38 27.82
N PHE A 122 -13.38 23.01 29.07
CA PHE A 122 -14.26 23.20 30.22
C PHE A 122 -14.56 24.68 30.46
N VAL A 123 -13.53 25.53 30.49
CA VAL A 123 -13.69 26.99 30.65
C VAL A 123 -14.55 27.57 29.52
N GLY A 124 -14.27 27.22 28.28
CA GLY A 124 -15.06 27.67 27.13
C GLY A 124 -16.52 27.21 27.22
N THR A 125 -16.77 25.99 27.71
CA THR A 125 -18.12 25.45 27.90
C THR A 125 -18.88 26.21 28.98
N VAL A 126 -18.23 26.52 30.11
CA VAL A 126 -18.81 27.34 31.19
C VAL A 126 -19.14 28.74 30.69
N LEU A 127 -18.24 29.37 29.92
CA LEU A 127 -18.48 30.69 29.33
C LEU A 127 -19.70 30.71 28.41
N GLN A 128 -19.90 29.65 27.63
CA GLN A 128 -21.06 29.51 26.73
C GLN A 128 -22.35 29.19 27.50
N ALA A 129 -22.31 28.25 28.44
CA ALA A 129 -23.49 27.86 29.23
C ALA A 129 -24.02 29.05 30.07
N THR A 130 -23.15 29.97 30.45
CA THR A 130 -23.48 31.20 31.19
C THR A 130 -23.63 32.44 30.29
N ALA A 131 -23.71 32.27 28.96
CA ALA A 131 -23.78 33.39 28.04
C ALA A 131 -25.12 34.14 28.09
N PHE A 132 -25.08 35.46 28.23
CA PHE A 132 -26.26 36.34 28.11
C PHE A 132 -26.13 37.34 26.95
N SER A 133 -25.00 37.32 26.24
CA SER A 133 -24.73 38.19 25.10
C SER A 133 -24.06 37.39 23.98
N LEU A 134 -24.23 37.86 22.74
CA LEU A 134 -23.55 37.29 21.58
C LEU A 134 -22.02 37.29 21.75
N ALA A 135 -21.44 38.38 22.25
CA ALA A 135 -20.00 38.50 22.43
C ALA A 135 -19.44 37.44 23.39
N GLN A 136 -20.13 37.19 24.51
CA GLN A 136 -19.74 36.15 25.46
C GLN A 136 -19.83 34.74 24.84
N MET A 137 -20.88 34.49 24.05
CA MET A 137 -21.02 33.24 23.29
C MET A 137 -19.86 33.05 22.31
N VAL A 138 -19.51 34.08 21.54
CA VAL A 138 -18.40 34.06 20.56
C VAL A 138 -17.06 33.80 21.24
N VAL A 139 -16.77 34.47 22.37
CA VAL A 139 -15.54 34.21 23.14
C VAL A 139 -15.52 32.77 23.67
N GLY A 140 -16.61 32.31 24.27
CA GLY A 140 -16.69 30.94 24.77
C GLY A 140 -16.52 29.88 23.66
N ARG A 141 -17.02 30.17 22.45
CA ARG A 141 -16.88 29.34 21.24
C ARG A 141 -15.43 29.28 20.75
N MET A 142 -14.75 30.42 20.69
CA MET A 142 -13.33 30.48 20.35
C MET A 142 -12.49 29.66 21.34
N VAL A 143 -12.78 29.79 22.65
CA VAL A 143 -12.06 29.08 23.71
C VAL A 143 -12.31 27.57 23.62
N VAL A 144 -13.55 27.11 23.41
CA VAL A 144 -13.81 25.69 23.14
C VAL A 144 -13.08 25.22 21.88
N GLY A 145 -13.03 26.05 20.84
CA GLY A 145 -12.27 25.80 19.63
C GLY A 145 -10.81 25.43 19.93
N PHE A 146 -10.12 26.17 20.80
CA PHE A 146 -8.74 25.83 21.18
C PHE A 146 -8.61 24.40 21.74
N GLY A 147 -9.55 23.98 22.60
CA GLY A 147 -9.57 22.62 23.15
C GLY A 147 -9.87 21.56 22.09
N VAL A 148 -10.81 21.84 21.18
CA VAL A 148 -11.13 20.93 20.06
C VAL A 148 -9.93 20.75 19.13
N GLY A 149 -9.25 21.83 18.79
CA GLY A 149 -8.06 21.79 17.94
C GLY A 149 -6.88 21.06 18.57
N GLU A 150 -6.65 21.29 19.87
CA GLU A 150 -5.65 20.55 20.65
C GLU A 150 -5.98 19.05 20.66
N ALA A 151 -7.21 18.68 20.98
CA ALA A 151 -7.63 17.28 21.01
C ALA A 151 -7.48 16.62 19.62
N ALA A 152 -7.85 17.33 18.54
CA ALA A 152 -7.68 16.88 17.16
C ALA A 152 -6.23 16.47 16.82
N MET A 153 -5.27 17.14 17.45
CA MET A 153 -3.85 16.96 17.19
C MET A 153 -3.24 15.92 18.14
N ILE A 154 -3.55 16.00 19.43
CA ILE A 154 -2.83 15.24 20.47
C ILE A 154 -3.42 13.86 20.71
N VAL A 155 -4.73 13.69 20.66
CA VAL A 155 -5.41 12.40 20.88
C VAL A 155 -4.93 11.32 19.89
N PRO A 156 -4.97 11.53 18.55
CA PRO A 156 -4.49 10.52 17.61
C PRO A 156 -2.99 10.27 17.73
N LEU A 157 -2.21 11.31 18.08
CA LEU A 157 -0.77 11.20 18.31
C LEU A 157 -0.44 10.33 19.54
N TYR A 158 -1.18 10.54 20.63
CA TYR A 158 -1.06 9.74 21.84
C TYR A 158 -1.43 8.28 21.57
N ILE A 159 -2.53 8.02 20.86
CA ILE A 159 -2.93 6.67 20.46
C ILE A 159 -1.85 6.03 19.58
N GLY A 160 -1.30 6.77 18.60
CA GLY A 160 -0.26 6.29 17.70
C GLY A 160 1.04 5.89 18.39
N GLU A 161 1.46 6.64 19.42
CA GLU A 161 2.66 6.39 20.22
C GLU A 161 2.48 5.28 21.28
N MET A 162 1.23 4.95 21.65
CA MET A 162 0.88 3.90 22.60
C MET A 162 0.50 2.57 21.94
N ALA A 163 0.02 2.63 20.70
CA ALA A 163 -0.48 1.47 19.98
C ALA A 163 0.66 0.55 19.50
N PRO A 164 0.51 -0.79 19.63
CA PRO A 164 1.34 -1.74 18.90
C PRO A 164 1.31 -1.47 17.40
N ALA A 165 2.42 -1.67 16.71
CA ALA A 165 2.58 -1.32 15.30
C ALA A 165 1.48 -1.95 14.42
N ARG A 166 1.22 -3.25 14.63
CA ARG A 166 0.21 -4.03 13.88
C ARG A 166 -1.23 -3.51 14.01
N PHE A 167 -1.56 -2.86 15.12
CA PHE A 167 -2.93 -2.40 15.40
C PHE A 167 -3.07 -0.87 15.35
N ARG A 168 -1.98 -0.12 15.14
CA ARG A 168 -1.94 1.35 15.19
C ARG A 168 -3.03 2.01 14.33
N GLY A 169 -3.11 1.65 13.06
CA GLY A 169 -4.11 2.21 12.14
C GLY A 169 -5.55 1.98 12.61
N ARG A 170 -5.85 0.76 13.07
CA ARG A 170 -7.19 0.39 13.57
C ARG A 170 -7.60 1.19 14.81
N LEU A 171 -6.67 1.45 15.72
CA LEU A 171 -6.93 2.20 16.95
C LEU A 171 -7.12 3.71 16.66
N ILE A 172 -6.43 4.26 15.67
CA ILE A 172 -6.67 5.64 15.20
C ILE A 172 -8.03 5.75 14.50
N VAL A 173 -8.43 4.76 13.70
CA VAL A 173 -9.77 4.75 13.10
C VAL A 173 -10.87 4.61 14.16
N PHE A 174 -10.64 3.85 15.23
CA PHE A 174 -11.55 3.76 16.36
C PHE A 174 -11.81 5.13 17.02
N ASP A 175 -10.77 5.96 17.15
CA ASP A 175 -10.91 7.33 17.64
C ASP A 175 -11.87 8.17 16.78
N ASN A 176 -11.75 8.07 15.46
CA ASN A 176 -12.67 8.73 14.52
C ASN A 176 -14.13 8.23 14.68
N ILE A 177 -14.31 6.93 14.92
CA ILE A 177 -15.63 6.37 15.24
C ILE A 177 -16.16 6.98 16.56
N CYS A 178 -15.32 7.16 17.58
CA CYS A 178 -15.70 7.85 18.82
C CYS A 178 -16.11 9.32 18.59
N VAL A 179 -15.46 10.03 17.66
CA VAL A 179 -15.86 11.39 17.25
C VAL A 179 -17.28 11.40 16.69
N THR A 180 -17.57 10.53 15.72
CA THR A 180 -18.90 10.45 15.09
C THR A 180 -19.97 9.98 16.07
N PHE A 181 -19.61 9.10 17.02
CA PHE A 181 -20.50 8.68 18.10
C PHE A 181 -20.81 9.81 19.08
N GLY A 182 -19.82 10.61 19.46
CA GLY A 182 -20.03 11.81 20.29
C GLY A 182 -20.96 12.82 19.61
N GLN A 183 -20.84 12.98 18.29
CA GLN A 183 -21.75 13.80 17.50
C GLN A 183 -23.20 13.25 17.49
N LEU A 184 -23.38 11.94 17.39
CA LEU A 184 -24.70 11.30 17.52
C LEU A 184 -25.32 11.57 18.90
N ILE A 185 -24.56 11.41 19.99
CA ILE A 185 -25.04 11.70 21.35
C ILE A 185 -25.42 13.18 21.48
N ALA A 186 -24.61 14.09 20.94
CA ALA A 186 -24.92 15.52 20.97
C ALA A 186 -26.23 15.86 20.26
N TYR A 187 -26.54 15.21 19.13
CA TYR A 187 -27.84 15.37 18.46
C TYR A 187 -29.00 14.79 19.27
N ALA A 188 -28.79 13.65 19.92
CA ALA A 188 -29.80 13.07 20.80
C ALA A 188 -30.09 13.95 22.03
N LEU A 189 -29.04 14.50 22.68
CA LEU A 189 -29.18 15.46 23.77
C LEU A 189 -29.85 16.75 23.28
N GLY A 190 -29.42 17.25 22.14
CA GLY A 190 -30.02 18.41 21.48
C GLY A 190 -31.52 18.24 21.29
N ALA A 191 -31.96 17.09 20.75
CA ALA A 191 -33.37 16.76 20.59
C ALA A 191 -34.12 16.59 21.92
N ALA A 192 -33.48 16.00 22.94
CA ALA A 192 -34.09 15.79 24.25
C ALA A 192 -34.33 17.09 25.01
N PHE A 193 -33.47 18.09 24.84
CA PHE A 193 -33.57 19.38 25.51
C PHE A 193 -34.22 20.49 24.66
N THR A 194 -34.66 20.21 23.42
CA THR A 194 -35.26 21.23 22.53
C THR A 194 -36.44 21.96 23.17
N ASP A 195 -37.36 21.23 23.79
CA ASP A 195 -38.60 21.80 24.37
C ASP A 195 -38.43 22.23 25.84
N VAL A 196 -37.22 22.12 26.39
CA VAL A 196 -36.92 22.50 27.77
C VAL A 196 -36.57 23.98 27.82
N HIS A 197 -37.14 24.73 28.77
CA HIS A 197 -36.80 26.15 28.97
C HIS A 197 -35.30 26.32 29.25
N GLN A 198 -34.62 27.15 28.44
CA GLN A 198 -33.15 27.31 28.44
C GLN A 198 -32.40 25.97 28.22
N GLY A 199 -33.02 25.03 27.52
CA GLY A 199 -32.51 23.69 27.20
C GLY A 199 -31.10 23.69 26.60
N TRP A 200 -30.82 24.65 25.72
CA TRP A 200 -29.53 24.81 25.06
C TRP A 200 -28.36 24.99 26.04
N ARG A 201 -28.58 25.63 27.21
CA ARG A 201 -27.56 25.79 28.25
C ARG A 201 -27.19 24.45 28.86
N TYR A 202 -28.17 23.60 29.11
CA TYR A 202 -27.95 22.24 29.62
C TYR A 202 -27.25 21.38 28.59
N THR A 203 -27.63 21.46 27.31
CA THR A 203 -26.95 20.76 26.21
C THR A 203 -25.47 21.13 26.14
N ILE A 204 -25.15 22.43 26.21
CA ILE A 204 -23.74 22.90 26.26
C ILE A 204 -23.05 22.40 27.54
N ALA A 205 -23.67 22.56 28.71
CA ALA A 205 -23.07 22.18 29.99
C ALA A 205 -22.78 20.67 30.09
N ILE A 206 -23.69 19.81 29.60
CA ILE A 206 -23.48 18.36 29.52
C ILE A 206 -22.33 18.03 28.55
N GLY A 207 -22.10 18.87 27.53
CA GLY A 207 -20.95 18.77 26.65
C GLY A 207 -19.59 18.81 27.37
N ALA A 208 -19.50 19.34 28.60
CA ALA A 208 -18.28 19.29 29.40
C ALA A 208 -18.01 17.90 30.03
N VAL A 209 -19.01 17.01 30.10
CA VAL A 209 -18.89 15.72 30.80
C VAL A 209 -17.77 14.84 30.20
N PRO A 210 -17.63 14.68 28.87
CA PRO A 210 -16.51 13.92 28.31
C PRO A 210 -15.14 14.52 28.65
N ALA A 211 -14.99 15.85 28.68
CA ALA A 211 -13.74 16.51 29.05
C ALA A 211 -13.38 16.25 30.53
N ILE A 212 -14.37 16.33 31.42
CA ILE A 212 -14.19 16.04 32.85
C ILE A 212 -13.85 14.56 33.05
N ALA A 213 -14.56 13.65 32.36
CA ALA A 213 -14.32 12.21 32.44
C ALA A 213 -12.93 11.86 31.91
N LEU A 214 -12.50 12.45 30.78
CA LEU A 214 -11.15 12.31 30.24
C LEU A 214 -10.11 12.80 31.25
N ALA A 215 -10.24 14.00 31.78
CA ALA A 215 -9.32 14.53 32.79
C ALA A 215 -9.25 13.65 34.06
N ALA A 216 -10.39 13.11 34.50
CA ALA A 216 -10.48 12.26 35.70
C ALA A 216 -9.89 10.85 35.49
N THR A 217 -9.95 10.32 34.27
CA THR A 217 -9.45 8.98 33.92
C THR A 217 -8.01 9.00 33.39
N MET A 218 -7.52 10.15 32.92
CA MET A 218 -6.15 10.34 32.46
C MET A 218 -5.05 9.95 33.48
N PRO A 219 -5.24 10.02 34.82
CA PRO A 219 -4.29 9.47 35.78
C PRO A 219 -4.04 7.97 35.63
N LEU A 220 -5.01 7.20 35.11
CA LEU A 220 -4.88 5.75 34.85
C LEU A 220 -3.99 5.46 33.62
N CYS A 221 -3.83 6.45 32.76
CA CYS A 221 -3.04 6.38 31.54
C CYS A 221 -1.61 6.90 31.80
N PRO A 222 -0.56 6.16 31.41
CA PRO A 222 0.81 6.63 31.53
C PRO A 222 1.14 7.72 30.49
N GLU A 223 2.32 8.31 30.55
CA GLU A 223 2.85 9.07 29.40
C GLU A 223 3.34 8.09 28.31
N THR A 224 3.43 8.54 27.05
CA THR A 224 3.83 7.67 25.94
C THR A 224 5.30 7.21 26.08
N PRO A 225 5.64 5.94 25.73
CA PRO A 225 7.02 5.44 25.80
C PRO A 225 7.99 6.33 25.04
N ARG A 226 7.57 6.84 23.88
CA ARG A 226 8.37 7.75 23.05
C ARG A 226 8.69 9.06 23.77
N GLN A 227 7.71 9.69 24.42
CA GLN A 227 7.92 10.92 25.17
C GLN A 227 8.79 10.70 26.42
N LEU A 228 8.61 9.58 27.12
CA LEU A 228 9.44 9.24 28.27
C LEU A 228 10.91 9.06 27.87
N ILE A 229 11.19 8.35 26.76
CA ILE A 229 12.55 8.15 26.25
C ILE A 229 13.15 9.49 25.76
N ALA A 230 12.36 10.33 25.08
CA ALA A 230 12.80 11.65 24.63
C ALA A 230 13.19 12.58 25.80
N HIS A 231 12.56 12.41 26.96
CA HIS A 231 12.88 13.14 28.20
C HIS A 231 13.88 12.40 29.11
N ASN A 232 14.54 11.34 28.61
CA ASN A 232 15.53 10.53 29.35
C ASN A 232 14.97 9.77 30.58
N HIS A 233 13.68 9.41 30.56
CA HIS A 233 12.99 8.64 31.61
C HIS A 233 12.81 7.16 31.20
N ASP A 234 13.90 6.47 30.86
CA ASP A 234 13.87 5.12 30.28
C ASP A 234 13.25 4.06 31.20
N ASP A 235 13.47 4.16 32.51
CA ASP A 235 12.94 3.19 33.46
C ASP A 235 11.41 3.28 33.61
N GLU A 236 10.84 4.48 33.43
CA GLU A 236 9.40 4.63 33.33
C GLU A 236 8.90 4.11 31.98
N ALA A 237 9.61 4.38 30.88
CA ALA A 237 9.26 3.88 29.56
C ALA A 237 9.20 2.34 29.52
N LYS A 238 10.16 1.64 30.15
CA LYS A 238 10.15 0.17 30.29
C LYS A 238 8.88 -0.34 30.97
N LYS A 239 8.45 0.29 32.07
CA LYS A 239 7.22 -0.08 32.80
C LYS A 239 5.98 0.11 31.92
N VAL A 240 5.95 1.17 31.10
CA VAL A 240 4.84 1.42 30.17
C VAL A 240 4.83 0.38 29.06
N ILE A 241 5.98 0.06 28.45
CA ILE A 241 6.11 -0.97 27.41
C ILE A 241 5.70 -2.34 27.96
N GLN A 242 6.10 -2.72 29.17
CA GLN A 242 5.64 -3.95 29.85
C GLN A 242 4.12 -3.97 30.08
N LYS A 243 3.50 -2.81 30.34
CA LYS A 243 2.04 -2.71 30.49
C LYS A 243 1.31 -2.88 29.13
N ILE A 244 1.93 -2.41 28.04
CA ILE A 244 1.42 -2.58 26.67
C ILE A 244 1.61 -4.05 26.21
N PHE A 245 2.76 -4.65 26.49
CA PHE A 245 3.14 -6.02 26.11
C PHE A 245 3.41 -6.88 27.36
N PRO A 246 2.38 -7.37 28.06
CA PRO A 246 2.54 -8.09 29.33
C PRO A 246 3.19 -9.47 29.19
N GLN A 247 3.28 -10.01 27.96
CA GLN A 247 3.93 -11.29 27.67
C GLN A 247 5.38 -11.12 27.20
N ALA A 248 5.87 -9.89 27.09
CA ALA A 248 7.24 -9.61 26.66
C ALA A 248 8.27 -10.00 27.72
N THR A 249 9.39 -10.55 27.27
CA THR A 249 10.56 -10.75 28.11
C THR A 249 11.27 -9.43 28.40
N ASP A 250 12.05 -9.37 29.50
CA ASP A 250 12.80 -8.15 29.84
C ASP A 250 13.80 -7.75 28.73
N GLN A 251 14.36 -8.73 28.01
CA GLN A 251 15.24 -8.49 26.85
C GLN A 251 14.50 -7.77 25.71
N GLN A 252 13.28 -8.24 25.39
CA GLN A 252 12.43 -7.63 24.36
C GLN A 252 12.02 -6.20 24.71
N VAL A 253 11.73 -5.93 25.98
CA VAL A 253 11.38 -4.58 26.46
C VAL A 253 12.57 -3.63 26.31
N VAL A 254 13.77 -4.06 26.72
CA VAL A 254 15.00 -3.27 26.57
C VAL A 254 15.31 -3.02 25.09
N ALA A 255 15.12 -4.03 24.25
CA ALA A 255 15.31 -3.90 22.82
C ALA A 255 14.36 -2.87 22.20
N LYS A 256 13.06 -2.89 22.57
CA LYS A 256 12.08 -1.87 22.15
C LYS A 256 12.47 -0.45 22.56
N VAL A 257 12.98 -0.26 23.78
CA VAL A 257 13.46 1.04 24.24
C VAL A 257 14.60 1.54 23.35
N ARG A 258 15.54 0.66 22.98
CA ARG A 258 16.64 1.01 22.06
C ARG A 258 16.14 1.38 20.67
N VAL A 259 15.15 0.66 20.12
CA VAL A 259 14.51 0.98 18.83
C VAL A 259 13.89 2.38 18.86
N ILE A 260 13.12 2.70 19.91
CA ILE A 260 12.48 4.01 20.04
C ILE A 260 13.53 5.12 20.21
N ARG A 261 14.58 4.88 21.00
CA ARG A 261 15.70 5.81 21.18
C ARG A 261 16.41 6.10 19.86
N HIS A 262 16.75 5.06 19.12
CA HIS A 262 17.39 5.20 17.80
C HIS A 262 16.53 6.04 16.85
N SER A 263 15.22 5.77 16.78
CA SER A 263 14.31 6.58 15.97
C SER A 263 14.25 8.05 16.38
N ILE A 264 14.31 8.35 17.69
CA ILE A 264 14.34 9.74 18.18
C ILE A 264 15.66 10.41 17.80
N GLU A 265 16.79 9.73 17.99
CA GLU A 265 18.12 10.23 17.65
C GLU A 265 18.25 10.49 16.15
N GLU A 266 17.69 9.63 15.30
CA GLU A 266 17.68 9.81 13.85
C GLU A 266 16.77 10.96 13.39
N THR A 267 15.57 11.07 13.98
CA THR A 267 14.67 12.21 13.73
C THR A 267 15.31 13.51 14.19
N THR A 268 16.03 13.48 15.31
CA THR A 268 16.75 14.64 15.84
C THR A 268 17.94 14.97 14.95
N ALA A 269 18.75 14.00 14.52
CA ALA A 269 19.92 14.22 13.66
C ALA A 269 19.52 14.75 12.27
N SER A 270 18.41 14.26 11.69
CA SER A 270 17.90 14.73 10.40
C SER A 270 17.34 16.15 10.42
N VAL A 271 16.96 16.67 11.60
CA VAL A 271 16.28 17.97 11.81
C VAL A 271 17.14 18.99 12.59
N SER A 272 18.10 18.56 13.41
CA SER A 272 18.86 19.38 14.40
C SER A 272 19.56 20.59 13.79
N ASP A 273 20.06 20.48 12.55
CA ASP A 273 20.75 21.56 11.86
C ASP A 273 19.84 22.37 10.91
N LYS A 274 18.55 22.06 10.83
CA LYS A 274 17.64 22.57 9.79
C LYS A 274 16.52 23.43 10.37
N SER A 275 16.67 24.75 10.22
CA SER A 275 15.65 25.75 10.59
C SER A 275 14.27 25.45 9.96
N LEU A 276 13.19 25.82 10.66
CA LEU A 276 11.81 25.79 10.13
C LEU A 276 11.70 26.48 8.77
N TRP A 277 12.49 27.53 8.53
CA TRP A 277 12.52 28.22 7.24
C TRP A 277 13.10 27.35 6.12
N TRP A 278 14.13 26.54 6.42
CA TRP A 278 14.66 25.56 5.47
C TRP A 278 13.61 24.50 5.15
N GLN A 279 12.91 23.97 6.17
CA GLN A 279 11.85 22.98 5.97
C GLN A 279 10.71 23.54 5.11
N ALA A 280 10.29 24.78 5.36
CA ALA A 280 9.29 25.46 4.54
C ALA A 280 9.77 25.63 3.09
N LYS A 281 11.02 26.06 2.89
CA LYS A 281 11.61 26.14 1.55
C LYS A 281 11.64 24.76 0.87
N GLN A 282 12.02 23.71 1.56
CA GLN A 282 12.02 22.36 0.97
C GLN A 282 10.61 21.86 0.64
N LEU A 283 9.63 22.16 1.49
CA LEU A 283 8.25 21.74 1.30
C LEU A 283 7.61 22.43 0.09
N PHE A 284 7.79 23.74 -0.06
CA PHE A 284 7.13 24.53 -1.10
C PHE A 284 7.93 24.69 -2.41
N THR A 285 9.26 24.54 -2.38
CA THR A 285 10.10 24.78 -3.57
C THR A 285 10.56 23.50 -4.27
N VAL A 286 10.60 22.35 -3.57
CA VAL A 286 10.94 21.07 -4.20
C VAL A 286 9.70 20.49 -4.87
N GLY A 287 9.77 20.27 -6.18
CA GLY A 287 8.61 19.82 -6.97
C GLY A 287 7.95 18.54 -6.46
N ALA A 288 8.73 17.57 -5.98
CA ALA A 288 8.18 16.31 -5.44
C ALA A 288 7.38 16.54 -4.14
N ASN A 289 7.96 17.28 -3.20
CA ASN A 289 7.32 17.60 -1.92
C ASN A 289 6.06 18.46 -2.13
N LEU A 290 6.13 19.42 -3.05
CA LEU A 290 4.99 20.27 -3.39
C LEU A 290 3.84 19.45 -4.00
N ARG A 291 4.13 18.48 -4.87
CA ARG A 291 3.09 17.60 -5.45
C ARG A 291 2.46 16.71 -4.39
N ALA A 292 3.26 16.09 -3.52
CA ALA A 292 2.76 15.30 -2.39
C ALA A 292 1.87 16.15 -1.44
N LEU A 293 2.34 17.35 -1.07
CA LEU A 293 1.57 18.29 -0.28
C LEU A 293 0.27 18.70 -0.97
N THR A 294 0.32 18.98 -2.27
CA THR A 294 -0.84 19.34 -3.08
C THR A 294 -1.86 18.21 -3.09
N THR A 295 -1.44 16.95 -3.24
CA THR A 295 -2.36 15.81 -3.18
C THR A 295 -3.01 15.70 -1.81
N ALA A 296 -2.24 15.75 -0.72
CA ALA A 296 -2.76 15.67 0.64
C ALA A 296 -3.77 16.80 0.94
N CYS A 297 -3.36 18.05 0.70
CA CYS A 297 -4.17 19.22 0.98
C CYS A 297 -5.39 19.32 0.06
N SER A 298 -5.34 18.82 -1.17
CA SER A 298 -6.50 18.84 -2.07
C SER A 298 -7.60 17.89 -1.62
N ILE A 299 -7.25 16.67 -1.16
CA ILE A 299 -8.25 15.75 -0.62
C ILE A 299 -8.81 16.29 0.70
N MET A 300 -7.98 16.91 1.53
CA MET A 300 -8.45 17.63 2.72
C MET A 300 -9.37 18.80 2.37
N ALA A 301 -9.03 19.59 1.36
CA ALA A 301 -9.88 20.68 0.90
C ALA A 301 -11.22 20.15 0.37
N VAL A 302 -11.23 19.05 -0.40
CA VAL A 302 -12.47 18.41 -0.88
C VAL A 302 -13.32 17.88 0.29
N SER A 303 -12.70 17.31 1.33
CA SER A 303 -13.43 16.82 2.50
C SER A 303 -14.17 17.95 3.22
N GLN A 304 -13.57 19.14 3.29
CA GLN A 304 -14.19 20.31 3.92
C GLN A 304 -15.11 21.06 2.96
N LEU A 305 -14.56 21.58 1.86
CA LEU A 305 -15.25 22.39 0.86
C LEU A 305 -16.39 21.64 0.15
N GLY A 306 -16.41 20.32 0.21
CA GLY A 306 -17.54 19.49 -0.21
C GLY A 306 -18.81 19.69 0.61
N GLY A 307 -18.77 20.50 1.68
CA GLY A 307 -19.94 20.99 2.40
C GLY A 307 -20.38 20.14 3.59
N PHE A 308 -19.59 19.13 4.00
CA PHE A 308 -19.99 18.17 5.02
C PHE A 308 -20.19 18.83 6.39
N ASN A 309 -19.20 19.60 6.85
CA ASN A 309 -19.25 20.27 8.14
C ASN A 309 -20.35 21.33 8.20
N THR A 310 -20.54 22.06 7.10
CA THR A 310 -21.65 23.00 6.94
C THR A 310 -23.01 22.31 7.02
N LEU A 311 -23.21 21.22 6.27
CA LEU A 311 -24.41 20.40 6.37
C LEU A 311 -24.62 19.99 7.82
N MET A 312 -23.54 19.68 8.53
CA MET A 312 -23.64 19.24 9.90
C MET A 312 -24.00 20.32 10.91
N TYR A 313 -23.39 21.49 10.80
CA TYR A 313 -23.68 22.60 11.70
C TYR A 313 -25.07 23.20 11.47
N TYR A 314 -25.58 23.15 10.24
CA TYR A 314 -26.85 23.74 9.85
C TYR A 314 -27.94 22.71 9.50
N SER A 315 -27.75 21.41 9.81
CA SER A 315 -28.70 20.36 9.44
C SER A 315 -30.10 20.63 9.98
N ALA A 316 -30.22 20.96 11.26
CA ALA A 316 -31.50 21.23 11.89
C ALA A 316 -32.17 22.47 11.26
N THR A 317 -31.41 23.53 10.98
CA THR A 317 -31.91 24.71 10.26
C THR A 317 -32.41 24.36 8.86
N LEU A 318 -31.64 23.56 8.11
CA LEU A 318 -31.96 23.17 6.74
C LEU A 318 -33.23 22.32 6.67
N PHE A 319 -33.38 21.33 7.55
CA PHE A 319 -34.58 20.48 7.56
C PHE A 319 -35.81 21.22 8.08
N SER A 320 -35.64 22.19 8.98
CA SER A 320 -36.73 23.10 9.38
C SER A 320 -37.23 23.92 8.19
N LEU A 321 -36.33 24.44 7.35
CA LEU A 321 -36.69 25.16 6.12
C LEU A 321 -37.47 24.30 5.11
N VAL A 322 -37.27 22.99 5.11
CA VAL A 322 -37.87 22.03 4.16
C VAL A 322 -39.21 21.45 4.67
N GLY A 323 -39.66 21.84 5.87
CA GLY A 323 -40.97 21.49 6.42
C GLY A 323 -41.00 20.32 7.40
N PHE A 324 -39.85 19.90 7.95
CA PHE A 324 -39.83 18.86 8.99
C PHE A 324 -40.21 19.42 10.37
N ASN A 325 -41.32 18.91 10.93
CA ASN A 325 -41.85 19.34 12.24
C ASN A 325 -40.92 19.02 13.43
N GLN A 326 -40.03 18.03 13.30
CA GLN A 326 -39.02 17.66 14.32
C GLN A 326 -37.62 17.68 13.69
N ALA A 327 -37.12 18.87 13.33
CA ALA A 327 -35.82 19.03 12.69
C ALA A 327 -34.63 18.49 13.51
N THR A 328 -34.75 18.43 14.84
CA THR A 328 -33.76 17.83 15.73
C THR A 328 -33.70 16.31 15.61
N ALA A 329 -34.83 15.62 15.38
CA ALA A 329 -34.85 14.18 15.13
C ALA A 329 -34.16 13.80 13.81
N VAL A 330 -34.27 14.66 12.79
CA VAL A 330 -33.57 14.44 11.50
C VAL A 330 -32.05 14.55 11.66
N SER A 331 -31.57 15.42 12.56
CA SER A 331 -30.14 15.51 12.87
C SER A 331 -29.61 14.22 13.52
N ILE A 332 -30.41 13.50 14.30
CA ILE A 332 -30.05 12.17 14.83
C ILE A 332 -29.84 11.18 13.68
N VAL A 333 -30.72 11.15 12.68
CA VAL A 333 -30.58 10.27 11.51
C VAL A 333 -29.29 10.55 10.75
N VAL A 334 -28.96 11.83 10.59
CA VAL A 334 -27.69 12.23 9.98
C VAL A 334 -26.48 11.76 10.81
N GLY A 335 -26.49 12.03 12.13
CA GLY A 335 -25.41 11.58 13.02
C GLY A 335 -25.26 10.06 13.05
N ALA A 336 -26.37 9.33 13.03
CA ALA A 336 -26.37 7.87 13.01
C ALA A 336 -25.82 7.33 11.69
N THR A 337 -26.14 7.97 10.57
CA THR A 337 -25.57 7.61 9.26
C THR A 337 -24.07 7.80 9.26
N ASN A 338 -23.57 8.94 9.78
CA ASN A 338 -22.13 9.20 9.89
C ASN A 338 -21.44 8.13 10.75
N PHE A 339 -22.00 7.81 11.91
CA PHE A 339 -21.46 6.77 12.80
C PHE A 339 -21.45 5.37 12.15
N LEU A 340 -22.56 4.95 11.54
CA LEU A 340 -22.69 3.60 10.96
C LEU A 340 -21.81 3.41 9.71
N PHE A 341 -21.71 4.44 8.86
CA PHE A 341 -20.91 4.36 7.63
C PHE A 341 -19.41 4.64 7.86
N GLY A 342 -18.99 4.90 9.11
CA GLY A 342 -17.58 4.83 9.51
C GLY A 342 -17.03 3.39 9.59
N PHE A 343 -17.88 2.39 9.89
CA PHE A 343 -17.45 0.99 10.00
C PHE A 343 -17.04 0.32 8.67
N PRO A 344 -17.72 0.56 7.53
CA PRO A 344 -17.24 0.10 6.23
C PRO A 344 -15.80 0.54 5.92
N ASN A 345 -15.44 1.79 6.23
CA ASN A 345 -14.06 2.23 6.05
C ASN A 345 -13.08 1.40 6.87
N PHE A 346 -13.41 1.10 8.13
CA PHE A 346 -12.61 0.23 9.01
C PHE A 346 -12.40 -1.19 8.44
N ALA A 347 -13.37 -1.72 7.69
CA ALA A 347 -13.28 -3.06 7.11
C ALA A 347 -12.59 -3.11 5.73
N PHE A 348 -12.65 -2.03 4.94
CA PHE A 348 -12.35 -2.07 3.51
C PHE A 348 -11.12 -1.26 3.08
N ILE A 349 -10.66 -0.30 3.91
CA ILE A 349 -9.54 0.59 3.55
C ILE A 349 -8.25 -0.18 3.25
N ASP A 350 -7.97 -1.24 4.01
CA ASP A 350 -6.78 -2.07 3.84
C ASP A 350 -6.92 -3.11 2.71
N ARG A 351 -8.12 -3.29 2.13
CA ARG A 351 -8.37 -4.33 1.10
C ARG A 351 -8.42 -3.79 -0.33
N PHE A 352 -9.00 -2.61 -0.54
CA PHE A 352 -9.30 -2.10 -1.88
C PHE A 352 -8.38 -0.94 -2.34
N GLY A 353 -7.47 -0.48 -1.49
CA GLY A 353 -6.63 0.67 -1.76
C GLY A 353 -7.37 2.01 -1.60
N ARG A 354 -6.61 3.08 -1.36
CA ARG A 354 -7.17 4.39 -0.98
C ARG A 354 -7.73 5.13 -2.20
N ARG A 355 -7.11 4.97 -3.37
CA ARG A 355 -7.52 5.65 -4.60
C ARG A 355 -8.87 5.14 -5.09
N SER A 356 -9.05 3.82 -5.12
CA SER A 356 -10.31 3.18 -5.53
C SER A 356 -11.48 3.64 -4.66
N MET A 357 -11.26 3.71 -3.34
CA MET A 357 -12.28 4.22 -2.41
C MET A 357 -12.60 5.70 -2.66
N LEU A 358 -11.61 6.57 -2.87
CA LEU A 358 -11.85 7.98 -3.20
C LEU A 358 -12.60 8.16 -4.53
N LEU A 359 -12.29 7.36 -5.55
CA LEU A 359 -12.97 7.44 -6.85
C LEU A 359 -14.47 7.15 -6.74
N VAL A 360 -14.87 6.19 -5.91
CA VAL A 360 -16.27 5.85 -5.68
C VAL A 360 -16.93 6.87 -4.75
N THR A 361 -16.29 7.19 -3.62
CA THR A 361 -16.89 8.02 -2.56
C THR A 361 -17.04 9.48 -2.98
N VAL A 362 -16.04 10.08 -3.61
CA VAL A 362 -16.10 11.49 -4.04
C VAL A 362 -17.13 11.68 -5.18
N LEU A 363 -17.23 10.71 -6.09
CA LEU A 363 -18.27 10.73 -7.13
C LEU A 363 -19.67 10.56 -6.51
N GLY A 364 -19.82 9.61 -5.57
CA GLY A 364 -21.06 9.40 -4.84
C GLY A 364 -21.52 10.65 -4.09
N MET A 365 -20.60 11.38 -3.45
CA MET A 365 -20.87 12.68 -2.84
C MET A 365 -21.35 13.71 -3.87
N SER A 366 -20.65 13.85 -5.00
CA SER A 366 -21.02 14.81 -6.06
C SER A 366 -22.42 14.53 -6.62
N LEU A 367 -22.70 13.28 -7.00
CA LEU A 367 -24.01 12.89 -7.54
C LEU A 367 -25.14 13.12 -6.53
N SER A 368 -24.89 12.82 -5.25
CA SER A 368 -25.87 13.04 -4.18
C SER A 368 -26.18 14.53 -4.01
N LEU A 369 -25.16 15.41 -4.04
CA LEU A 369 -25.36 16.86 -3.96
C LEU A 369 -26.07 17.43 -5.19
N VAL A 370 -25.86 16.86 -6.39
CA VAL A 370 -26.65 17.20 -7.58
C VAL A 370 -28.12 16.88 -7.35
N VAL A 371 -28.44 15.71 -6.79
CA VAL A 371 -29.83 15.33 -6.46
C VAL A 371 -30.42 16.29 -5.42
N VAL A 372 -29.65 16.68 -4.39
CA VAL A 372 -30.08 17.68 -3.40
C VAL A 372 -30.38 19.03 -4.06
N ALA A 373 -29.50 19.50 -4.96
CA ALA A 373 -29.70 20.75 -5.69
C ALA A 373 -30.97 20.71 -6.55
N ILE A 374 -31.24 19.59 -7.23
CA ILE A 374 -32.46 19.38 -8.00
C ILE A 374 -33.68 19.34 -7.08
N ALA A 375 -33.62 18.64 -5.94
CA ALA A 375 -34.73 18.56 -5.00
C ALA A 375 -35.12 19.94 -4.46
N PHE A 376 -34.15 20.79 -4.12
CA PHE A 376 -34.39 22.16 -3.70
C PHE A 376 -35.04 23.05 -4.77
N HIS A 377 -34.90 22.73 -6.06
CA HIS A 377 -35.61 23.47 -7.12
C HIS A 377 -37.14 23.28 -7.05
N TRP A 378 -37.59 22.13 -6.54
CA TRP A 378 -39.00 21.78 -6.40
C TRP A 378 -39.58 22.14 -5.02
N ILE A 379 -38.75 22.63 -4.10
CA ILE A 379 -39.17 23.08 -2.77
C ILE A 379 -39.24 24.60 -2.80
N PRO A 380 -40.41 25.22 -2.57
CA PRO A 380 -40.55 26.67 -2.56
C PRO A 380 -39.88 27.24 -1.31
N VAL A 381 -38.61 27.66 -1.43
CA VAL A 381 -37.85 28.36 -0.39
C VAL A 381 -37.62 29.80 -0.84
N ASN A 382 -38.10 30.79 -0.05
CA ASN A 382 -37.89 32.21 -0.34
C ASN A 382 -36.41 32.61 -0.16
N SER A 383 -35.95 33.58 -0.94
CA SER A 383 -34.55 34.08 -0.94
C SER A 383 -34.05 34.58 0.40
N ASP A 384 -34.95 35.03 1.28
CA ASP A 384 -34.60 35.61 2.58
C ASP A 384 -34.49 34.57 3.70
N LEU A 385 -34.77 33.29 3.41
CA LEU A 385 -34.78 32.15 4.35
C LEU A 385 -35.68 32.36 5.59
N SER A 386 -36.57 33.36 5.56
CA SER A 386 -37.33 33.84 6.72
C SER A 386 -38.76 33.30 6.83
N ASP A 387 -39.31 32.72 5.77
CA ASP A 387 -40.64 32.10 5.78
C ASP A 387 -40.50 30.58 5.69
N THR A 388 -41.05 29.90 6.71
CA THR A 388 -41.10 28.45 6.84
C THR A 388 -41.61 27.84 5.54
N GLY A 389 -40.85 26.90 4.95
CA GLY A 389 -41.23 26.19 3.73
C GLY A 389 -42.57 25.46 3.83
N PRO A 390 -42.92 24.59 2.86
CA PRO A 390 -44.24 23.97 2.82
C PRO A 390 -44.61 23.34 4.18
N ARG A 391 -45.80 23.68 4.70
CA ARG A 391 -46.35 23.15 5.98
C ARG A 391 -46.51 21.62 5.98
N GLU A 392 -46.33 20.98 4.82
CA GLU A 392 -46.45 19.55 4.63
C GLU A 392 -45.23 18.99 3.90
N MET A 393 -44.83 17.79 4.29
CA MET A 393 -43.68 17.08 3.76
C MET A 393 -43.94 16.66 2.30
N THR A 394 -43.15 17.17 1.37
CA THR A 394 -43.31 16.87 -0.06
C THR A 394 -42.46 15.67 -0.48
N TRP A 395 -42.72 15.09 -1.65
CA TRP A 395 -41.84 14.06 -2.23
C TRP A 395 -40.40 14.55 -2.42
N ALA A 396 -40.23 15.85 -2.72
CA ALA A 396 -38.93 16.48 -2.87
C ALA A 396 -38.19 16.62 -1.53
N SER A 397 -38.92 16.88 -0.42
CA SER A 397 -38.38 16.88 0.94
C SER A 397 -37.81 15.51 1.34
N VAL A 398 -38.51 14.42 0.97
CA VAL A 398 -38.05 13.04 1.23
C VAL A 398 -36.85 12.70 0.36
N LEU A 399 -36.88 13.05 -0.93
CA LEU A 399 -35.76 12.83 -1.85
C LEU A 399 -34.50 13.55 -1.37
N LEU A 400 -34.63 14.80 -0.91
CA LEU A 400 -33.55 15.59 -0.32
C LEU A 400 -32.94 14.88 0.89
N LEU A 401 -33.77 14.37 1.81
CA LEU A 401 -33.31 13.64 2.98
C LEU A 401 -32.51 12.38 2.60
N VAL A 402 -33.05 11.56 1.68
CA VAL A 402 -32.38 10.34 1.21
C VAL A 402 -31.05 10.69 0.52
N ALA A 403 -31.03 11.70 -0.34
CA ALA A 403 -29.82 12.13 -1.03
C ALA A 403 -28.75 12.65 -0.05
N LEU A 404 -29.15 13.37 1.00
CA LEU A 404 -28.21 13.80 2.05
C LEU A 404 -27.66 12.60 2.84
N ILE A 405 -28.50 11.63 3.19
CA ILE A 405 -28.05 10.38 3.87
C ILE A 405 -27.01 9.66 3.01
N VAL A 406 -27.26 9.52 1.69
CA VAL A 406 -26.31 8.89 0.77
C VAL A 406 -25.02 9.70 0.66
N TYR A 407 -25.10 11.03 0.62
CA TYR A 407 -23.93 11.91 0.66
C TYR A 407 -23.08 11.69 1.92
N ILE A 408 -23.70 11.65 3.10
CA ILE A 408 -23.05 11.41 4.40
C ILE A 408 -22.39 10.02 4.42
N ALA A 409 -23.10 9.01 3.91
CA ALA A 409 -22.59 7.65 3.82
C ALA A 409 -21.30 7.57 3.00
N PHE A 410 -21.27 8.18 1.82
CA PHE A 410 -20.06 8.22 0.98
C PHE A 410 -18.92 9.03 1.62
N TYR A 411 -19.23 10.15 2.26
CA TYR A 411 -18.23 10.95 2.97
C TYR A 411 -17.55 10.14 4.09
N SER A 412 -18.35 9.50 4.95
CA SER A 412 -17.85 8.73 6.08
C SER A 412 -17.16 7.43 5.67
N ALA A 413 -17.59 6.81 4.57
CA ALA A 413 -17.04 5.55 4.09
C ALA A 413 -15.63 5.66 3.50
N GLY A 414 -15.12 6.87 3.22
CA GLY A 414 -13.74 6.99 2.69
C GLY A 414 -13.13 8.39 2.74
N VAL A 415 -13.85 9.44 2.30
CA VAL A 415 -13.24 10.78 2.14
C VAL A 415 -12.70 11.34 3.45
N ALA A 416 -13.48 11.24 4.53
CA ALA A 416 -13.08 11.75 5.84
C ALA A 416 -11.78 11.10 6.36
N PRO A 417 -11.70 9.77 6.54
CA PRO A 417 -10.49 9.11 7.05
C PRO A 417 -9.29 9.27 6.10
N ILE A 418 -9.49 9.12 4.78
CA ILE A 418 -8.38 9.18 3.82
C ILE A 418 -7.74 10.57 3.76
N SER A 419 -8.52 11.64 4.00
CA SER A 419 -8.00 13.02 3.98
C SER A 419 -6.93 13.30 5.06
N TRP A 420 -7.01 12.64 6.21
CA TRP A 420 -6.02 12.78 7.29
C TRP A 420 -4.75 11.96 7.00
N VAL A 421 -4.93 10.82 6.36
CA VAL A 421 -3.87 9.87 6.04
C VAL A 421 -2.98 10.37 4.89
N GLY A 422 -3.45 11.30 4.05
CA GLY A 422 -2.66 11.88 2.95
C GLY A 422 -1.32 12.53 3.35
N THR A 423 -1.12 12.83 4.63
CA THR A 423 0.17 13.36 5.13
C THR A 423 1.31 12.34 5.10
N GLU A 424 0.99 11.05 4.92
CA GLU A 424 1.95 9.97 4.68
C GLU A 424 2.73 10.13 3.38
N PHE A 425 2.22 10.91 2.42
CA PHE A 425 2.94 11.22 1.17
C PHE A 425 4.19 12.08 1.37
N LEU A 426 4.29 12.74 2.52
CA LEU A 426 5.35 13.69 2.80
C LEU A 426 6.58 12.98 3.38
N PRO A 427 7.79 13.34 2.94
CA PRO A 427 9.01 12.75 3.49
C PRO A 427 9.28 13.26 4.91
N LEU A 428 9.97 12.44 5.72
CA LEU A 428 10.13 12.62 7.16
C LEU A 428 10.63 14.01 7.55
N GLU A 429 11.55 14.60 6.78
CA GLU A 429 12.21 15.86 7.12
C GLU A 429 11.27 17.09 7.00
N VAL A 430 10.15 16.96 6.28
CA VAL A 430 9.14 18.01 6.13
C VAL A 430 7.74 17.55 6.52
N ARG A 431 7.58 16.28 6.95
CA ARG A 431 6.28 15.67 7.26
C ARG A 431 5.55 16.44 8.35
N ALA A 432 6.22 16.79 9.44
CA ALA A 432 5.61 17.55 10.53
C ALA A 432 5.04 18.91 10.05
N LEU A 433 5.82 19.64 9.24
CA LEU A 433 5.38 20.92 8.66
C LEU A 433 4.25 20.71 7.65
N GLY A 434 4.31 19.70 6.78
CA GLY A 434 3.25 19.43 5.82
C GLY A 434 1.97 18.90 6.46
N THR A 435 2.06 18.14 7.56
CA THR A 435 0.91 17.77 8.40
C THR A 435 0.29 19.01 9.03
N MET A 436 1.10 19.96 9.51
CA MET A 436 0.59 21.25 9.98
C MET A 436 -0.16 22.00 8.87
N VAL A 437 0.40 22.08 7.65
CA VAL A 437 -0.28 22.71 6.50
C VAL A 437 -1.57 21.98 6.11
N ASN A 438 -1.61 20.66 6.19
CA ASN A 438 -2.83 19.88 5.95
C ASN A 438 -3.91 20.19 7.01
N THR A 439 -3.53 20.30 8.28
CA THR A 439 -4.42 20.72 9.39
C THR A 439 -4.91 22.16 9.20
N VAL A 440 -4.03 23.07 8.76
CA VAL A 440 -4.41 24.44 8.41
C VAL A 440 -5.41 24.45 7.25
N THR A 441 -5.23 23.57 6.27
CA THR A 441 -6.17 23.41 5.15
C THR A 441 -7.52 22.91 5.65
N CYS A 442 -7.54 21.93 6.55
CA CYS A 442 -8.76 21.40 7.16
C CYS A 442 -9.57 22.52 7.85
N TRP A 443 -8.98 23.17 8.86
CA TRP A 443 -9.69 24.17 9.64
C TRP A 443 -9.92 25.47 8.86
N GLY A 444 -8.99 25.85 7.97
CA GLY A 444 -9.13 27.02 7.10
C GLY A 444 -10.29 26.87 6.11
N CYS A 445 -10.39 25.73 5.41
CA CYS A 445 -11.53 25.45 4.54
C CYS A 445 -12.83 25.36 5.35
N ASN A 446 -12.81 24.79 6.56
CA ASN A 446 -13.98 24.74 7.44
C ASN A 446 -14.46 26.15 7.84
N ILE A 447 -13.55 27.07 8.18
CA ILE A 447 -13.89 28.48 8.48
C ILE A 447 -14.57 29.12 7.26
N ILE A 448 -14.01 28.93 6.06
CA ILE A 448 -14.56 29.52 4.82
C ILE A 448 -16.00 29.04 4.60
N ILE A 449 -16.26 27.73 4.61
CA ILE A 449 -17.61 27.21 4.33
C ILE A 449 -18.60 27.54 5.45
N SER A 450 -18.16 27.53 6.71
CA SER A 450 -19.03 27.75 7.86
C SER A 450 -19.41 29.22 8.02
N SER A 451 -18.55 30.13 7.55
CA SER A 451 -18.80 31.58 7.58
C SER A 451 -19.58 32.10 6.37
N THR A 452 -19.72 31.30 5.30
CA THR A 452 -20.31 31.76 4.03
C THR A 452 -21.58 31.02 3.62
N PHE A 453 -21.94 29.91 4.27
CA PHE A 453 -23.00 29.04 3.77
C PHE A 453 -24.40 29.65 3.73
N LEU A 454 -24.87 30.25 4.83
CA LEU A 454 -26.21 30.85 4.87
C LEU A 454 -26.26 32.05 3.92
N SER A 455 -25.18 32.86 3.90
CA SER A 455 -24.99 33.96 2.97
C SER A 455 -25.03 33.48 1.51
N MET A 456 -24.39 32.36 1.19
CA MET A 456 -24.42 31.75 -0.15
C MET A 456 -25.81 31.21 -0.50
N MET A 457 -26.53 30.59 0.44
CA MET A 457 -27.91 30.16 0.21
C MET A 457 -28.84 31.34 -0.10
N LYS A 458 -28.64 32.50 0.52
CA LYS A 458 -29.41 33.71 0.19
C LYS A 458 -29.04 34.29 -1.18
N ALA A 459 -27.74 34.35 -1.49
CA ALA A 459 -27.24 34.96 -2.71
C ALA A 459 -27.47 34.11 -3.98
N MET A 460 -27.30 32.78 -3.88
CA MET A 460 -27.34 31.85 -5.01
C MET A 460 -28.55 30.92 -5.00
N THR A 461 -29.44 31.03 -4.01
CA THR A 461 -30.50 30.06 -3.65
C THR A 461 -29.94 28.76 -3.05
N PRO A 462 -30.72 27.99 -2.27
CA PRO A 462 -30.29 26.68 -1.77
C PRO A 462 -29.86 25.72 -2.90
N SER A 463 -30.59 25.70 -4.02
CA SER A 463 -30.24 24.88 -5.19
C SER A 463 -28.87 25.25 -5.75
N GLY A 464 -28.58 26.54 -5.90
CA GLY A 464 -27.28 27.03 -6.37
C GLY A 464 -26.13 26.73 -5.40
N ALA A 465 -26.37 26.87 -4.09
CA ALA A 465 -25.38 26.56 -3.06
C ALA A 465 -24.98 25.07 -3.04
N PHE A 466 -25.95 24.16 -3.09
CA PHE A 466 -25.65 22.72 -3.17
C PHE A 466 -25.06 22.31 -4.52
N GLY A 467 -25.48 22.94 -5.61
CA GLY A 467 -24.87 22.77 -6.93
C GLY A 467 -23.40 23.21 -6.98
N PHE A 468 -23.05 24.28 -6.27
CA PHE A 468 -21.67 24.74 -6.12
C PHE A 468 -20.81 23.71 -5.39
N TYR A 469 -21.28 23.16 -4.26
CA TYR A 469 -20.59 22.08 -3.56
C TYR A 469 -20.48 20.80 -4.40
N ALA A 470 -21.51 20.47 -5.18
CA ALA A 470 -21.46 19.34 -6.11
C ALA A 470 -20.36 19.51 -7.16
N GLY A 471 -20.17 20.74 -7.65
CA GLY A 471 -19.08 21.11 -8.56
C GLY A 471 -17.70 20.97 -7.93
N ILE A 472 -17.53 21.40 -6.68
CA ILE A 472 -16.27 21.21 -5.93
C ILE A 472 -15.97 19.71 -5.77
N CYS A 473 -16.94 18.90 -5.35
CA CYS A 473 -16.78 17.45 -5.25
C CYS A 473 -16.44 16.83 -6.61
N PHE A 474 -17.05 17.27 -7.70
CA PHE A 474 -16.77 16.77 -9.05
C PHE A 474 -15.35 17.14 -9.52
N LEU A 475 -14.90 18.37 -9.28
CA LEU A 475 -13.52 18.77 -9.54
C LEU A 475 -12.53 17.99 -8.66
N GLY A 476 -12.89 17.73 -7.41
CA GLY A 476 -12.15 16.84 -6.52
C GLY A 476 -12.04 15.42 -7.07
N TRP A 477 -13.12 14.88 -7.63
CA TRP A 477 -13.12 13.56 -8.28
C TRP A 477 -12.20 13.54 -9.51
N ILE A 478 -12.24 14.58 -10.35
CA ILE A 478 -11.28 14.75 -11.46
C ILE A 478 -9.84 14.79 -10.91
N PHE A 479 -9.59 15.52 -9.83
CA PHE A 479 -8.27 15.55 -9.20
C PHE A 479 -7.84 14.17 -8.70
N VAL A 480 -8.72 13.39 -8.07
CA VAL A 480 -8.41 12.01 -7.64
C VAL A 480 -8.05 11.12 -8.84
N ILE A 481 -8.76 11.28 -9.96
CA ILE A 481 -8.41 10.58 -11.20
C ILE A 481 -6.96 10.91 -11.53
N PHE A 482 -6.61 12.17 -11.77
CA PHE A 482 -5.35 12.59 -12.40
C PHE A 482 -4.14 12.72 -11.46
N CYS A 483 -4.34 13.03 -10.18
CA CYS A 483 -3.31 13.54 -9.27
C CYS A 483 -3.18 12.74 -7.95
N TYR A 484 -4.05 11.75 -7.71
CA TYR A 484 -3.95 10.88 -6.54
C TYR A 484 -3.39 9.51 -6.96
N ALA A 485 -2.16 9.23 -6.53
CA ALA A 485 -1.51 7.95 -6.77
C ALA A 485 -2.01 6.90 -5.76
N GLU A 486 -2.09 5.64 -6.19
CA GLU A 486 -2.29 4.54 -5.24
C GLU A 486 -0.96 4.26 -4.54
N VAL A 487 -1.00 4.20 -3.21
CA VAL A 487 0.18 3.99 -2.34
C VAL A 487 0.02 2.76 -1.47
N HIS A 488 -0.99 1.94 -1.76
CA HIS A 488 -1.27 0.72 -1.02
C HIS A 488 -0.04 -0.20 -1.01
N ASN A 489 0.35 -0.67 0.19
CA ASN A 489 1.51 -1.52 0.46
C ASN A 489 2.88 -0.93 0.05
N MET A 490 3.00 0.40 -0.03
CA MET A 490 4.31 1.06 -0.21
C MET A 490 4.87 1.56 1.13
N PRO A 491 6.17 1.39 1.39
CA PRO A 491 6.81 2.02 2.54
C PRO A 491 6.81 3.55 2.38
N LEU A 492 6.67 4.28 3.50
CA LEU A 492 6.45 5.73 3.54
C LEU A 492 7.57 6.53 2.85
N GLU A 493 8.77 5.96 2.82
CA GLU A 493 9.97 6.51 2.22
C GLU A 493 9.94 6.40 0.68
N SER A 494 9.40 5.31 0.14
CA SER A 494 9.23 5.07 -1.30
C SER A 494 8.08 5.87 -1.91
N VAL A 495 7.11 6.30 -1.09
CA VAL A 495 5.98 7.14 -1.54
C VAL A 495 6.47 8.47 -2.14
N ARG A 496 7.61 8.99 -1.68
CA ARG A 496 8.25 10.20 -2.24
C ARG A 496 8.63 10.01 -3.71
N GLU A 497 9.06 8.82 -4.09
CA GLU A 497 9.57 8.52 -5.43
C GLU A 497 8.48 8.67 -6.49
N ILE A 498 7.23 8.34 -6.13
CA ILE A 498 6.05 8.52 -6.99
C ILE A 498 5.91 9.96 -7.46
N TYR A 499 6.23 10.90 -6.58
CA TYR A 499 6.09 12.33 -6.84
C TYR A 499 7.33 12.95 -7.49
N THR A 500 8.41 12.21 -7.77
CA THR A 500 9.65 12.78 -8.34
C THR A 500 9.49 13.27 -9.78
N HIS A 501 8.83 12.49 -10.64
CA HIS A 501 8.66 12.77 -12.07
C HIS A 501 7.23 13.21 -12.47
N GLY A 502 6.32 13.36 -11.51
CA GLY A 502 4.93 13.75 -11.77
C GLY A 502 4.00 13.43 -10.59
N PHE A 503 2.73 13.13 -10.86
CA PHE A 503 1.79 12.57 -9.87
C PHE A 503 1.73 11.03 -9.93
N GLY A 504 2.80 10.36 -10.38
CA GLY A 504 2.88 8.90 -10.38
C GLY A 504 2.07 8.14 -11.43
N ARG A 505 1.57 8.79 -12.49
CA ARG A 505 0.80 8.13 -13.54
C ARG A 505 1.69 7.67 -14.70
N GLN A 506 1.95 6.37 -14.80
CA GLN A 506 1.96 5.73 -16.11
C GLN A 506 0.50 5.54 -16.52
N LEU A 507 0.16 5.91 -17.76
CA LEU A 507 -1.17 5.70 -18.33
C LEU A 507 -1.47 4.20 -18.41
N GLU A 508 -1.99 3.62 -17.34
CA GLU A 508 -2.83 2.43 -17.45
C GLU A 508 -4.04 2.82 -18.30
N THR A 509 -4.06 2.36 -19.55
CA THR A 509 -5.26 2.32 -20.38
C THR A 509 -6.28 1.37 -19.76
N LEU A 510 -6.97 1.83 -18.72
CA LEU A 510 -8.16 1.17 -18.18
C LEU A 510 -9.37 1.66 -18.95
N SER A 511 -10.07 0.73 -19.61
CA SER A 511 -11.34 1.01 -20.26
C SER A 511 -12.41 1.29 -19.19
N PRO A 512 -13.35 2.24 -19.39
CA PRO A 512 -14.37 2.59 -18.39
C PRO A 512 -15.40 1.48 -18.05
N PHE A 513 -15.26 0.28 -18.63
CA PHE A 513 -16.27 -0.78 -18.54
C PHE A 513 -16.13 -1.70 -17.32
N GLU A 514 -14.98 -1.74 -16.64
CA GLU A 514 -14.76 -2.67 -15.52
C GLU A 514 -15.31 -2.17 -14.18
N ILE A 515 -15.68 -0.89 -14.07
CA ILE A 515 -16.12 -0.28 -12.80
C ILE A 515 -17.64 -0.46 -12.53
N LEU A 516 -18.40 -1.04 -13.47
CA LEU A 516 -19.88 -1.03 -13.41
C LEU A 516 -20.61 -2.38 -13.57
N ALA A 517 -19.97 -3.54 -13.40
CA ALA A 517 -20.68 -4.82 -13.52
C ALA A 517 -21.11 -5.40 -12.15
N PRO A 518 -22.42 -5.42 -11.81
CA PRO A 518 -22.97 -6.40 -10.91
C PRO A 518 -23.59 -7.57 -11.71
N VAL A 519 -23.27 -8.79 -11.27
CA VAL A 519 -24.06 -10.03 -11.39
C VAL A 519 -24.92 -10.20 -12.66
N ALA A 520 -24.39 -10.89 -13.66
CA ALA A 520 -25.20 -11.67 -14.62
C ALA A 520 -24.35 -12.83 -15.18
N GLY A 521 -24.87 -14.06 -15.02
CA GLY A 521 -24.22 -15.28 -15.50
C GLY A 521 -24.27 -15.44 -17.01
N SER A 522 -23.31 -16.24 -17.50
CA SER A 522 -23.32 -17.07 -18.72
C SER A 522 -23.80 -16.45 -20.05
N GLU A 523 -22.84 -16.06 -20.91
CA GLU A 523 -22.58 -16.58 -22.27
C GLU A 523 -21.74 -15.58 -23.11
N PRO A 524 -20.80 -16.02 -23.97
CA PRO A 524 -20.00 -15.12 -24.78
C PRO A 524 -20.66 -14.83 -26.13
N ILE A 525 -21.07 -13.57 -26.37
CA ILE A 525 -21.41 -13.10 -27.72
C ILE A 525 -20.18 -12.44 -28.34
N SER A 526 -19.61 -13.12 -29.34
CA SER A 526 -18.59 -12.60 -30.24
C SER A 526 -19.22 -11.63 -31.26
N THR A 527 -18.44 -10.60 -31.63
CA THR A 527 -18.69 -9.60 -32.69
C THR A 527 -19.58 -8.39 -32.35
N LEU A 528 -18.96 -7.26 -31.99
CA LEU A 528 -19.36 -5.92 -32.46
C LEU A 528 -18.22 -4.89 -32.27
N HIS A 529 -17.99 -4.03 -33.27
CA HIS A 529 -17.06 -2.89 -33.20
C HIS A 529 -17.47 -1.90 -32.10
N GLN A 530 -16.46 -1.35 -31.41
CA GLN A 530 -16.58 -0.39 -30.30
C GLN A 530 -17.40 0.86 -30.67
N PRO A 531 -18.40 1.27 -29.86
CA PRO A 531 -19.02 2.59 -30.01
C PRO A 531 -18.23 3.67 -29.26
N THR A 532 -18.13 4.86 -29.85
CA THR A 532 -17.48 6.03 -29.25
C THR A 532 -18.28 6.58 -28.04
N PRO A 533 -17.62 7.20 -27.04
CA PRO A 533 -18.22 7.60 -25.76
C PRO A 533 -19.42 8.57 -25.86
N PHE A 534 -19.58 9.25 -26.99
CA PHE A 534 -20.71 10.16 -27.25
C PHE A 534 -22.06 9.42 -27.41
N LEU A 535 -22.04 8.20 -27.95
CA LEU A 535 -23.24 7.39 -28.17
C LEU A 535 -23.76 6.77 -26.87
N VAL A 536 -22.86 6.40 -25.95
CA VAL A 536 -23.20 5.84 -24.62
C VAL A 536 -23.87 6.92 -23.74
N LEU A 537 -23.38 8.15 -23.79
CA LEU A 537 -24.01 9.29 -23.09
C LEU A 537 -25.40 9.61 -23.65
N SER A 538 -25.58 9.52 -24.98
CA SER A 538 -26.89 9.72 -25.62
C SER A 538 -27.91 8.63 -25.28
N ALA A 539 -27.45 7.38 -25.11
CA ALA A 539 -28.29 6.23 -24.75
C ALA A 539 -28.69 6.25 -23.26
N LEU A 540 -27.79 6.72 -22.39
CA LEU A 540 -28.05 6.93 -20.96
C LEU A 540 -29.02 8.09 -20.71
N LEU A 541 -28.89 9.21 -21.42
CA LEU A 541 -29.78 10.36 -21.30
C LEU A 541 -31.20 10.09 -21.86
N ARG A 542 -31.36 9.15 -22.80
CA ARG A 542 -32.67 8.72 -23.30
C ARG A 542 -33.42 7.80 -22.34
N ARG A 543 -32.76 7.25 -21.31
CA ARG A 543 -33.33 6.26 -20.38
C ARG A 543 -33.84 6.85 -19.07
N PHE A 544 -33.48 8.09 -18.76
CA PHE A 544 -33.90 8.80 -17.54
C PHE A 544 -34.41 10.21 -17.87
N SER A 545 -35.71 10.37 -18.15
CA SER A 545 -36.51 11.59 -17.85
C SER A 545 -37.90 11.53 -18.53
N PRO A 546 -38.99 11.98 -17.86
CA PRO A 546 -40.33 12.10 -18.43
C PRO A 546 -40.52 13.44 -19.16
N TRP A 547 -39.74 13.71 -20.22
CA TRP A 547 -39.96 14.90 -21.06
C TRP A 547 -39.73 14.52 -22.53
N ARG A 548 -40.77 14.00 -23.20
CA ARG A 548 -40.71 13.55 -24.60
C ARG A 548 -40.86 14.66 -25.65
N HIS A 549 -40.96 15.95 -25.29
CA HIS A 549 -41.37 17.01 -26.23
C HIS A 549 -40.46 18.26 -26.23
N CYS A 550 -39.17 18.11 -26.54
CA CYS A 550 -38.33 19.25 -26.94
C CYS A 550 -37.49 18.89 -28.17
N LYS A 551 -37.76 19.57 -29.29
CA LYS A 551 -37.07 19.45 -30.58
C LYS A 551 -35.77 20.28 -30.56
N ILE A 552 -34.64 19.66 -30.23
CA ILE A 552 -33.33 20.29 -30.45
C ILE A 552 -32.30 19.22 -30.87
N PHE A 553 -32.57 18.34 -31.85
CA PHE A 553 -31.52 17.57 -32.56
C PHE A 553 -32.04 17.08 -33.93
N PRO A 554 -31.18 16.94 -34.96
CA PRO A 554 -31.60 16.64 -36.33
C PRO A 554 -32.11 15.20 -36.48
N ASP A 555 -33.31 15.04 -37.05
CA ASP A 555 -34.10 13.80 -37.02
C ASP A 555 -34.01 12.98 -38.32
N THR A 556 -33.23 13.39 -39.33
CA THR A 556 -33.20 12.67 -40.63
C THR A 556 -31.85 11.98 -40.93
N PRO A 557 -31.87 10.77 -41.54
CA PRO A 557 -30.66 10.04 -41.92
C PRO A 557 -29.74 10.80 -42.90
N GLN A 558 -30.29 11.75 -43.66
CA GLN A 558 -29.53 12.60 -44.58
C GLN A 558 -28.69 13.66 -43.85
N GLU A 559 -29.18 14.23 -42.73
CA GLU A 559 -28.44 15.21 -41.93
C GLU A 559 -27.28 14.54 -41.15
N GLN A 560 -27.47 13.30 -40.71
CA GLN A 560 -26.42 12.49 -40.08
C GLN A 560 -25.30 12.11 -41.06
N ALA A 561 -25.63 11.86 -42.34
CA ALA A 561 -24.65 11.60 -43.39
C ALA A 561 -23.80 12.85 -43.74
N GLN A 562 -24.37 14.06 -43.58
CA GLN A 562 -23.65 15.32 -43.77
C GLN A 562 -22.67 15.62 -42.62
N ALA A 563 -23.06 15.32 -41.37
CA ALA A 563 -22.17 15.45 -40.20
C ALA A 563 -20.97 14.48 -40.27
N HIS A 564 -21.19 13.24 -40.74
CA HIS A 564 -20.11 12.26 -40.96
C HIS A 564 -19.11 12.70 -42.04
N LYS A 565 -19.58 13.36 -43.12
CA LYS A 565 -18.70 13.94 -44.15
C LYS A 565 -17.88 15.12 -43.62
N LEU A 566 -18.46 15.95 -42.75
CA LEU A 566 -17.76 17.11 -42.17
C LEU A 566 -16.63 16.67 -41.21
N VAL A 567 -16.86 15.62 -40.42
CA VAL A 567 -15.85 15.03 -39.53
C VAL A 567 -14.74 14.34 -40.32
N ALA A 568 -15.07 13.62 -41.39
CA ALA A 568 -14.06 12.96 -42.25
C ALA A 568 -13.13 13.96 -42.98
N VAL A 569 -13.62 15.16 -43.32
CA VAL A 569 -12.82 16.24 -43.92
C VAL A 569 -11.89 16.87 -42.87
N LEU A 570 -12.31 16.98 -41.61
CA LEU A 570 -11.48 17.49 -40.52
C LEU A 570 -10.37 16.50 -40.11
N THR A 571 -10.60 15.20 -40.21
CA THR A 571 -9.59 14.18 -39.87
C THR A 571 -8.50 14.03 -40.95
N SER A 572 -8.78 14.37 -42.22
CA SER A 572 -7.77 14.25 -43.29
C SER A 572 -6.78 15.43 -43.33
N LEU A 573 -7.12 16.56 -42.71
CA LEU A 573 -6.27 17.77 -42.66
C LEU A 573 -5.16 17.73 -41.60
N VAL A 574 -5.18 16.76 -40.68
CA VAL A 574 -4.18 16.65 -39.60
C VAL A 574 -3.09 15.61 -39.89
N ALA A 575 -3.22 14.81 -40.97
CA ALA A 575 -2.32 13.70 -41.27
C ALA A 575 -1.38 13.94 -42.48
N THR A 576 -0.79 15.14 -42.60
CA THR A 576 0.33 15.38 -43.54
C THR A 576 1.49 16.12 -42.87
N GLY A 577 2.53 15.38 -42.51
CA GLY A 577 3.80 15.93 -42.04
C GLY A 577 4.74 14.85 -41.52
N GLY A 578 5.72 14.45 -42.32
CA GLY A 578 6.83 13.60 -41.90
C GLY A 578 7.00 12.31 -42.71
N ARG A 579 7.64 12.42 -43.88
CA ARG A 579 8.11 11.30 -44.70
C ARG A 579 9.64 11.26 -44.57
N GLU A 580 10.18 10.24 -43.91
CA GLU A 580 11.59 9.84 -44.07
C GLU A 580 11.66 8.34 -44.33
N GLU A 581 12.44 8.00 -45.35
CA GLU A 581 12.62 6.65 -45.89
C GLU A 581 13.48 5.77 -44.98
N LYS A 582 13.01 4.56 -44.67
CA LYS A 582 13.90 3.44 -44.30
C LYS A 582 13.60 2.19 -45.13
N LYS A 583 14.67 1.73 -45.77
CA LYS A 583 14.79 0.60 -46.70
C LYS A 583 14.22 -0.70 -46.14
N LYS A 584 13.46 -1.41 -46.99
CA LYS A 584 13.05 -2.82 -46.82
C LYS A 584 14.27 -3.74 -46.84
N GLY A 585 14.57 -4.37 -45.71
CA GLY A 585 15.29 -5.64 -45.63
C GLY A 585 14.28 -6.78 -45.50
N ARG A 586 14.28 -7.72 -46.45
CA ARG A 586 13.50 -8.98 -46.39
C ARG A 586 13.97 -9.79 -45.17
N CYS A 587 13.05 -10.14 -44.27
CA CYS A 587 13.27 -11.24 -43.33
C CYS A 587 12.68 -12.51 -43.95
N THR A 588 13.56 -13.37 -44.43
CA THR A 588 13.26 -14.76 -44.83
C THR A 588 12.71 -15.54 -43.64
N GLN A 589 11.59 -16.24 -43.86
CA GLN A 589 11.13 -17.31 -42.97
C GLN A 589 12.19 -18.41 -42.98
N THR A 590 12.90 -18.58 -41.85
CA THR A 590 13.76 -19.73 -41.62
C THR A 590 12.93 -20.83 -40.99
N THR A 591 12.78 -21.93 -41.73
CA THR A 591 12.24 -23.21 -41.29
C THR A 591 12.95 -23.66 -40.00
N MET A 592 12.21 -23.92 -38.92
CA MET A 592 12.77 -24.47 -37.68
C MET A 592 13.36 -25.86 -37.93
N ALA A 593 14.65 -26.04 -37.66
CA ALA A 593 15.23 -27.36 -37.49
C ALA A 593 14.67 -27.98 -36.19
N LEU A 594 14.18 -29.23 -36.26
CA LEU A 594 13.81 -30.03 -35.09
C LEU A 594 14.99 -30.08 -34.11
N SER A 595 14.77 -29.66 -32.86
CA SER A 595 15.84 -29.60 -31.88
C SER A 595 16.00 -30.96 -31.19
N THR A 596 17.25 -31.31 -30.86
CA THR A 596 17.59 -32.61 -30.26
C THR A 596 16.96 -32.83 -28.87
N PHE A 597 16.45 -31.79 -28.21
CA PHE A 597 15.91 -31.83 -26.84
C PHE A 597 14.46 -31.35 -26.73
N ASP A 598 13.70 -31.32 -27.84
CA ASP A 598 12.31 -30.83 -27.84
C ASP A 598 11.40 -31.64 -26.90
N LYS A 599 11.59 -32.96 -26.84
CA LYS A 599 10.81 -33.84 -25.96
C LYS A 599 11.15 -33.60 -24.48
N GLU A 600 12.44 -33.51 -24.15
CA GLU A 600 12.93 -33.20 -22.81
C GLU A 600 12.37 -31.87 -22.31
N LEU A 601 12.41 -30.84 -23.15
CA LEU A 601 11.86 -29.52 -22.83
C LEU A 601 10.36 -29.58 -22.57
N GLN A 602 9.60 -30.27 -23.42
CA GLN A 602 8.15 -30.39 -23.28
C GLN A 602 7.75 -31.08 -21.98
N VAL A 603 8.37 -32.24 -21.69
CA VAL A 603 8.11 -33.01 -20.46
C VAL A 603 8.51 -32.21 -19.23
N ALA A 604 9.68 -31.57 -19.22
CA ALA A 604 10.12 -30.74 -18.10
C ALA A 604 9.19 -29.53 -17.88
N CYS A 605 8.70 -28.88 -18.93
CA CYS A 605 7.72 -27.80 -18.83
C CYS A 605 6.40 -28.27 -18.22
N LEU A 606 5.88 -29.41 -18.63
CA LEU A 606 4.65 -29.95 -18.03
C LEU A 606 4.86 -30.37 -16.57
N ALA A 607 5.99 -31.00 -16.26
CA ALA A 607 6.33 -31.43 -14.90
C ALA A 607 6.43 -30.24 -13.95
N VAL A 608 7.18 -29.19 -14.33
CA VAL A 608 7.33 -27.95 -13.54
C VAL A 608 5.99 -27.23 -13.40
N GLN A 609 5.15 -27.20 -14.44
CA GLN A 609 3.82 -26.60 -14.35
C GLN A 609 2.95 -27.32 -13.30
N ARG A 610 2.93 -28.66 -13.33
CA ARG A 610 2.18 -29.47 -12.35
C ARG A 610 2.71 -29.29 -10.93
N ALA A 611 4.02 -29.32 -10.74
CA ALA A 611 4.65 -29.10 -9.43
C ALA A 611 4.40 -27.67 -8.90
N SER A 612 4.42 -26.66 -9.76
CA SER A 612 4.07 -25.27 -9.43
C SER A 612 2.62 -25.13 -8.96
N ILE A 613 1.68 -25.86 -9.56
CA ILE A 613 0.27 -25.87 -9.13
C ILE A 613 0.13 -26.50 -7.75
N VAL A 614 0.86 -27.59 -7.45
CA VAL A 614 0.87 -28.23 -6.13
C VAL A 614 1.34 -27.28 -5.04
N THR A 615 2.50 -26.65 -5.24
CA THR A 615 3.07 -25.73 -4.26
C THR A 615 2.15 -24.53 -4.01
N LYS A 616 1.54 -23.98 -5.07
CA LYS A 616 0.56 -22.87 -4.98
C LYS A 616 -0.73 -23.26 -4.24
N THR A 617 -1.19 -24.49 -4.45
CA THR A 617 -2.37 -25.03 -3.75
C THR A 617 -2.10 -25.15 -2.24
N MET A 618 -0.92 -25.68 -1.88
CA MET A 618 -0.50 -25.77 -0.47
C MET A 618 -0.41 -24.40 0.20
N LEU A 619 0.16 -23.40 -0.47
CA LEU A 619 0.24 -22.03 0.06
C LEU A 619 -1.17 -21.45 0.37
N THR A 620 -2.13 -21.70 -0.53
CA THR A 620 -3.53 -21.24 -0.37
C THR A 620 -4.26 -21.95 0.78
N GLU A 621 -3.96 -23.22 1.06
CA GLU A 621 -4.54 -23.97 2.18
C GLU A 621 -4.04 -23.47 3.53
N VAL A 622 -2.79 -23.02 3.62
CA VAL A 622 -2.21 -22.42 4.83
C VAL A 622 -2.91 -21.10 5.17
N ASP A 623 -3.14 -20.24 4.18
CA ASP A 623 -3.78 -18.93 4.36
C ASP A 623 -5.25 -19.02 4.81
N LYS A 624 -5.93 -20.14 4.54
CA LYS A 624 -7.33 -20.37 4.96
C LYS A 624 -7.47 -20.85 6.41
N GLY A 625 -6.37 -20.94 7.16
CA GLY A 625 -6.38 -21.29 8.59
C GLY A 625 -6.63 -22.78 8.87
N SER A 626 -6.47 -23.66 7.88
CA SER A 626 -6.64 -25.10 8.04
C SER A 626 -5.33 -25.79 8.46
N THR A 627 -4.89 -25.58 9.70
CA THR A 627 -3.92 -26.49 10.34
C THR A 627 -4.31 -26.76 11.79
N GLU A 628 -5.10 -27.83 11.99
CA GLU A 628 -5.19 -28.47 13.30
C GLU A 628 -3.90 -29.27 13.57
N LYS A 629 -3.29 -28.99 14.74
CA LYS A 629 -2.34 -29.78 15.55
C LYS A 629 -1.35 -30.74 14.85
N ALA A 630 -0.07 -30.46 15.15
CA ALA A 630 1.08 -31.36 15.27
C ALA A 630 1.71 -31.93 13.96
N ASP A 631 2.95 -31.45 13.73
CA ASP A 631 4.13 -32.22 13.30
C ASP A 631 4.69 -32.15 11.86
N ALA A 632 4.20 -31.28 10.95
CA ALA A 632 4.99 -30.90 9.77
C ALA A 632 4.68 -29.49 9.25
N SER A 633 5.72 -28.73 8.88
CA SER A 633 5.56 -27.41 8.24
C SER A 633 4.95 -27.59 6.85
N PRO A 634 4.00 -26.74 6.42
CA PRO A 634 3.41 -26.80 5.07
C PRO A 634 4.42 -26.82 3.93
N VAL A 635 5.60 -26.21 4.12
CA VAL A 635 6.68 -26.24 3.14
C VAL A 635 7.21 -27.66 2.92
N THR A 636 7.38 -28.43 3.99
CA THR A 636 7.87 -29.81 3.93
C THR A 636 6.93 -30.71 3.11
N ILE A 637 5.61 -30.52 3.23
CA ILE A 637 4.62 -31.25 2.42
C ILE A 637 4.77 -30.88 0.94
N ALA A 638 4.92 -29.59 0.65
CA ALA A 638 5.03 -29.07 -0.70
C ALA A 638 6.36 -29.50 -1.37
N ASP A 639 7.47 -29.54 -0.63
CA ASP A 639 8.78 -30.03 -1.10
C ASP A 639 8.71 -31.49 -1.54
N PHE A 640 8.22 -32.38 -0.67
CA PHE A 640 8.09 -33.80 -0.99
C PHE A 640 7.14 -34.03 -2.18
N ALA A 641 6.01 -33.33 -2.22
CA ALA A 641 5.04 -33.48 -3.30
C ALA A 641 5.59 -32.96 -4.64
N SER A 642 6.27 -31.81 -4.63
CA SER A 642 6.94 -31.23 -5.81
C SER A 642 8.00 -32.19 -6.34
N GLN A 643 8.92 -32.68 -5.50
CA GLN A 643 9.96 -33.61 -5.93
C GLN A 643 9.40 -34.92 -6.49
N ALA A 644 8.38 -35.49 -5.85
CA ALA A 644 7.73 -36.71 -6.34
C ALA A 644 7.12 -36.52 -7.74
N ILE A 645 6.44 -35.39 -7.99
CA ILE A 645 5.84 -35.07 -9.29
C ILE A 645 6.90 -34.87 -10.36
N LEU A 646 7.94 -34.10 -10.06
CA LEU A 646 9.02 -33.83 -11.00
C LEU A 646 9.72 -35.13 -11.44
N ILE A 647 10.11 -35.97 -10.48
CA ILE A 647 10.82 -37.22 -10.77
C ILE A 647 9.90 -38.21 -11.50
N SER A 648 8.65 -38.37 -11.06
CA SER A 648 7.71 -39.31 -11.67
C SER A 648 7.45 -38.97 -13.14
N ALA A 649 7.18 -37.69 -13.45
CA ALA A 649 6.90 -37.24 -14.81
C ALA A 649 8.10 -37.41 -15.75
N ILE A 650 9.30 -37.05 -15.30
CA ILE A 650 10.51 -37.14 -16.12
C ILE A 650 10.93 -38.60 -16.29
N ARG A 651 10.95 -39.40 -15.21
CA ARG A 651 11.36 -40.81 -15.25
C ARG A 651 10.42 -41.67 -16.10
N HIS A 652 9.13 -41.35 -16.13
CA HIS A 652 8.18 -42.01 -17.02
C HIS A 652 8.61 -41.92 -18.50
N ASN A 653 9.15 -40.77 -18.90
CA ASN A 653 9.61 -40.54 -20.27
C ASN A 653 11.08 -40.92 -20.50
N PHE A 654 11.91 -40.87 -19.45
CA PHE A 654 13.35 -41.08 -19.48
C PHE A 654 13.80 -42.00 -18.34
N PRO A 655 13.46 -43.31 -18.39
CA PRO A 655 13.66 -44.23 -17.26
C PRO A 655 15.13 -44.55 -16.96
N ALA A 656 16.04 -44.27 -17.90
CA ALA A 656 17.48 -44.51 -17.77
C ALA A 656 18.24 -43.30 -17.20
N ASP A 657 17.61 -42.13 -17.09
CA ASP A 657 18.25 -40.92 -16.58
C ASP A 657 18.39 -40.97 -15.06
N LYS A 658 19.42 -40.30 -14.54
CA LYS A 658 19.65 -40.11 -13.10
C LYS A 658 18.98 -38.83 -12.61
N PHE A 659 18.81 -38.72 -11.29
CA PHE A 659 18.21 -37.56 -10.64
C PHE A 659 19.05 -37.16 -9.44
N VAL A 660 19.08 -35.86 -9.14
CA VAL A 660 19.63 -35.27 -7.94
C VAL A 660 18.63 -34.24 -7.45
N GLY A 661 18.06 -34.46 -6.28
CA GLY A 661 17.06 -33.58 -5.66
C GLY A 661 17.34 -33.37 -4.18
N GLU A 662 16.81 -32.30 -3.61
CA GLU A 662 17.07 -31.90 -2.23
C GLU A 662 16.54 -32.92 -1.21
N GLU A 663 15.36 -33.51 -1.46
CA GLU A 663 14.61 -34.25 -0.46
C GLU A 663 14.86 -35.75 -0.43
N SER A 664 14.71 -36.38 0.74
CA SER A 664 14.73 -37.84 0.94
C SER A 664 13.46 -38.30 1.67
N ALA A 665 12.90 -39.45 1.29
CA ALA A 665 11.68 -39.97 1.90
C ALA A 665 11.88 -40.55 3.31
N SER A 666 13.08 -40.42 3.90
CA SER A 666 13.38 -40.87 5.27
C SER A 666 12.44 -40.27 6.32
N ALA A 667 12.01 -39.01 6.16
CA ALA A 667 11.03 -38.38 7.05
C ALA A 667 9.63 -38.99 6.88
N LEU A 668 9.17 -39.17 5.63
CA LEU A 668 7.87 -39.75 5.31
C LEU A 668 7.74 -41.21 5.78
N ARG A 669 8.81 -42.00 5.72
CA ARG A 669 8.78 -43.37 6.24
C ARG A 669 8.67 -43.46 7.76
N ARG A 670 9.11 -42.42 8.49
CA ARG A 670 8.98 -42.35 9.94
C ARG A 670 7.62 -41.81 10.38
N ASP A 671 6.91 -41.11 9.50
CA ASP A 671 5.61 -40.52 9.75
C ASP A 671 4.58 -40.93 8.66
N PRO A 672 3.84 -42.03 8.88
CA PRO A 672 2.81 -42.49 7.95
C PRO A 672 1.67 -41.50 7.70
N ILE A 673 1.38 -40.61 8.66
CA ILE A 673 0.31 -39.60 8.52
C ILE A 673 0.77 -38.53 7.54
N LEU A 674 2.01 -38.05 7.70
CA LEU A 674 2.62 -37.13 6.76
C LEU A 674 2.72 -37.72 5.35
N ALA A 675 3.13 -39.00 5.25
CA ALA A 675 3.22 -39.71 3.98
C ALA A 675 1.88 -39.80 3.25
N ASP A 676 0.78 -40.09 3.96
CA ASP A 676 -0.56 -40.13 3.36
C ASP A 676 -1.00 -38.74 2.89
N ARG A 677 -0.72 -37.67 3.67
CA ARG A 677 -1.04 -36.29 3.25
C ARG A 677 -0.31 -35.88 1.96
N VAL A 678 0.98 -36.18 1.86
CA VAL A 678 1.76 -35.92 0.64
C VAL A 678 1.19 -36.73 -0.53
N TRP A 679 0.85 -38.00 -0.30
CA TRP A 679 0.24 -38.86 -1.32
C TRP A 679 -1.11 -38.36 -1.81
N GLN A 680 -1.99 -37.90 -0.92
CA GLN A 680 -3.27 -37.29 -1.32
C GLN A 680 -3.05 -36.07 -2.21
N LEU A 681 -2.10 -35.20 -1.86
CA LEU A 681 -1.79 -34.02 -2.66
C LEU A 681 -1.25 -34.37 -4.06
N VAL A 682 -0.30 -35.31 -4.12
CA VAL A 682 0.32 -35.76 -5.38
C VAL A 682 -0.72 -36.46 -6.28
N SER A 683 -1.54 -37.33 -5.72
CA SER A 683 -2.52 -38.14 -6.49
C SER A 683 -3.73 -37.32 -6.98
N THR A 684 -4.09 -36.24 -6.29
CA THR A 684 -5.23 -35.39 -6.65
C THR A 684 -4.88 -34.25 -7.59
N THR A 685 -3.62 -33.80 -7.61
CA THR A 685 -3.23 -32.67 -8.46
C THR A 685 -2.96 -33.11 -9.88
N LYS A 686 -3.86 -32.78 -10.81
CA LYS A 686 -3.79 -33.14 -12.24
C LYS A 686 -3.91 -31.91 -13.13
N LEU A 687 -3.36 -31.99 -14.34
CA LEU A 687 -3.68 -31.05 -15.41
C LEU A 687 -5.08 -31.36 -15.97
N HIS A 688 -5.77 -30.34 -16.45
CA HIS A 688 -7.11 -30.48 -17.05
C HIS A 688 -7.07 -30.97 -18.50
N ASP A 689 -5.92 -30.81 -19.17
CA ASP A 689 -5.69 -31.28 -20.53
C ASP A 689 -5.20 -32.73 -20.54
N THR A 690 -5.99 -33.64 -21.12
CA THR A 690 -5.73 -35.09 -21.11
C THR A 690 -4.40 -35.45 -21.79
N GLU A 691 -4.08 -34.84 -22.93
CA GLU A 691 -2.84 -35.12 -23.68
C GLU A 691 -1.60 -34.72 -22.86
N SER A 692 -1.67 -33.55 -22.22
CA SER A 692 -0.63 -33.10 -21.30
C SER A 692 -0.49 -34.01 -20.09
N GLU A 693 -1.61 -34.44 -19.48
CA GLU A 693 -1.60 -35.33 -18.31
C GLU A 693 -1.04 -36.72 -18.63
N GLU A 694 -1.29 -37.26 -19.84
CA GLU A 694 -0.71 -38.53 -20.30
C GLU A 694 0.82 -38.49 -20.39
N LEU A 695 1.39 -37.32 -20.71
CA LEU A 695 2.84 -37.13 -20.77
C LEU A 695 3.48 -37.00 -19.39
N VAL A 696 2.75 -36.53 -18.38
CA VAL A 696 3.24 -36.39 -17.00
C VAL A 696 2.56 -37.39 -16.08
N ALA A 697 3.05 -38.63 -16.10
CA ALA A 697 2.53 -39.66 -15.19
C ALA A 697 2.71 -39.25 -13.71
N ALA A 698 1.72 -39.61 -12.89
CA ALA A 698 1.80 -39.55 -11.43
C ALA A 698 2.22 -40.92 -10.88
N PRO A 699 2.82 -41.00 -9.67
CA PRO A 699 3.13 -42.28 -9.06
C PRO A 699 1.84 -43.08 -8.84
N SER A 700 1.89 -44.39 -9.07
CA SER A 700 0.74 -45.30 -9.01
C SER A 700 0.41 -45.78 -7.59
N SER A 701 1.36 -45.65 -6.67
CA SER A 701 1.19 -46.02 -5.26
C SER A 701 2.04 -45.15 -4.33
N LEU A 702 1.69 -45.15 -3.04
CA LEU A 702 2.47 -44.48 -2.00
C LEU A 702 3.93 -44.95 -1.98
N GLU A 703 4.17 -46.26 -2.10
CA GLU A 703 5.55 -46.80 -2.08
C GLU A 703 6.36 -46.33 -3.30
N GLU A 704 5.72 -46.26 -4.47
CA GLU A 704 6.36 -45.69 -5.65
C GLU A 704 6.71 -44.21 -5.43
N MET A 705 5.80 -43.42 -4.84
CA MET A 705 6.06 -42.02 -4.50
C MET A 705 7.29 -41.87 -3.58
N LEU A 706 7.38 -42.69 -2.51
CA LEU A 706 8.51 -42.68 -1.59
C LEU A 706 9.82 -43.06 -2.30
N SER A 707 9.78 -44.09 -3.15
CA SER A 707 10.93 -44.49 -3.96
C SER A 707 11.37 -43.41 -4.94
N MET A 708 10.44 -42.65 -5.54
CA MET A 708 10.79 -41.54 -6.44
C MET A 708 11.52 -40.43 -5.70
N ILE A 709 11.07 -40.07 -4.49
CA ILE A 709 11.73 -39.04 -3.68
C ILE A 709 13.16 -39.47 -3.34
N ASP A 710 13.39 -40.71 -2.90
CA ASP A 710 14.74 -41.19 -2.58
C ASP A 710 15.67 -41.22 -3.79
N ILE A 711 15.16 -41.50 -5.00
CA ILE A 711 16.00 -41.45 -6.21
C ILE A 711 16.64 -40.07 -6.39
N GLY A 712 15.95 -38.99 -6.02
CA GLY A 712 16.53 -37.64 -5.96
C GLY A 712 17.45 -37.46 -4.75
N GLY A 713 16.99 -37.83 -3.56
CA GLY A 713 17.70 -37.68 -2.29
C GLY A 713 19.03 -38.43 -2.20
N ASP A 714 19.14 -39.58 -2.88
CA ASP A 714 20.35 -40.41 -2.95
C ASP A 714 21.20 -40.13 -4.20
N GLY A 715 20.76 -39.18 -5.03
CA GLY A 715 21.47 -38.79 -6.24
C GLY A 715 22.85 -38.22 -5.97
N GLU A 716 23.87 -38.73 -6.65
CA GLU A 716 25.22 -38.14 -6.70
C GLU A 716 25.39 -37.37 -8.03
N GLY A 717 26.35 -36.45 -8.10
CA GLY A 717 26.55 -35.53 -9.24
C GLY A 717 26.57 -36.19 -10.64
N ALA A 718 26.53 -35.39 -11.71
CA ALA A 718 26.18 -35.88 -13.04
C ALA A 718 27.15 -36.91 -13.66
N GLY A 719 28.43 -36.87 -13.30
CA GLY A 719 29.48 -37.66 -13.95
C GLY A 719 29.46 -37.50 -15.48
N HIS A 720 29.44 -38.64 -16.19
CA HIS A 720 29.21 -38.72 -17.64
C HIS A 720 27.79 -39.16 -18.01
N ALA A 721 26.87 -39.25 -17.04
CA ALA A 721 25.50 -39.70 -17.26
C ALA A 721 24.55 -38.52 -17.45
N ARG A 722 23.43 -38.77 -18.15
CA ARG A 722 22.30 -37.84 -18.20
C ARG A 722 21.65 -37.76 -16.83
N THR A 723 21.68 -36.58 -16.25
CA THR A 723 21.28 -36.37 -14.85
C THR A 723 20.42 -35.12 -14.73
N TRP A 724 19.25 -35.26 -14.11
CA TRP A 724 18.32 -34.17 -13.83
C TRP A 724 18.55 -33.64 -12.42
N PHE A 725 18.90 -32.36 -12.31
CA PHE A 725 18.97 -31.62 -11.05
C PHE A 725 17.63 -30.95 -10.79
N LEU A 726 17.14 -31.07 -9.55
CA LEU A 726 15.80 -30.67 -9.16
C LEU A 726 15.88 -29.89 -7.85
N ASP A 727 15.23 -28.74 -7.82
CA ASP A 727 15.00 -27.99 -6.60
C ASP A 727 13.47 -27.84 -6.45
N PRO A 728 12.85 -28.62 -5.55
CA PRO A 728 11.40 -28.68 -5.44
C PRO A 728 10.79 -27.34 -4.99
N ILE A 729 11.46 -26.60 -4.10
CA ILE A 729 11.12 -25.24 -3.67
C ILE A 729 12.41 -24.47 -3.33
N ASP A 730 12.93 -23.73 -4.31
CA ASP A 730 14.00 -22.77 -4.03
C ASP A 730 13.41 -21.53 -3.35
N GLY A 731 13.92 -21.24 -2.16
CA GLY A 731 13.48 -20.13 -1.33
C GLY A 731 12.42 -20.49 -0.30
N THR A 732 12.58 -21.62 0.38
CA THR A 732 11.77 -22.14 1.50
C THR A 732 11.28 -21.04 2.46
N ALA A 733 12.16 -20.12 2.88
CA ALA A 733 11.79 -19.02 3.79
C ALA A 733 10.84 -17.99 3.16
N SER A 734 10.99 -17.71 1.87
CA SER A 734 10.06 -16.86 1.12
C SER A 734 8.75 -17.59 0.83
N PHE A 735 8.79 -18.90 0.52
CA PHE A 735 7.58 -19.70 0.35
C PHE A 735 6.70 -19.68 1.61
N ILE A 736 7.26 -19.87 2.80
CA ILE A 736 6.52 -19.82 4.07
C ILE A 736 5.86 -18.45 4.30
N ARG A 737 6.49 -17.36 3.81
CA ARG A 737 5.98 -15.98 3.90
C ARG A 737 4.99 -15.63 2.78
N GLY A 738 4.78 -16.52 1.81
CA GLY A 738 3.98 -16.23 0.61
C GLY A 738 4.65 -15.32 -0.40
N CYS A 739 5.97 -15.14 -0.32
CA CYS A 739 6.80 -14.29 -1.18
C CYS A 739 7.34 -15.05 -2.42
N GLN A 740 8.39 -14.57 -3.08
CA GLN A 740 8.90 -15.20 -4.31
C GLN A 740 9.61 -16.53 -4.02
N TYR A 741 9.26 -17.55 -4.78
CA TYR A 741 9.91 -18.86 -4.74
C TYR A 741 9.90 -19.49 -6.14
N ALA A 742 10.67 -20.56 -6.33
CA ALA A 742 10.74 -21.23 -7.61
C ALA A 742 10.71 -22.75 -7.49
N VAL A 743 10.29 -23.41 -8.57
CA VAL A 743 10.39 -24.85 -8.77
C VAL A 743 11.30 -25.08 -9.97
N SER A 744 12.45 -25.72 -9.79
CA SER A 744 13.50 -25.78 -10.80
C SER A 744 13.85 -27.21 -11.23
N VAL A 745 14.07 -27.37 -12.54
CA VAL A 745 14.55 -28.60 -13.16
C VAL A 745 15.61 -28.27 -14.20
N ALA A 746 16.71 -29.02 -14.21
CA ALA A 746 17.74 -28.91 -15.24
C ALA A 746 18.33 -30.26 -15.64
N LEU A 747 18.46 -30.51 -16.94
CA LEU A 747 19.19 -31.65 -17.48
C LEU A 747 20.65 -31.27 -17.69
N VAL A 748 21.54 -32.05 -17.11
CA VAL A 748 22.98 -32.00 -17.32
C VAL A 748 23.43 -33.29 -18.01
N GLU A 749 24.22 -33.15 -19.08
CA GLU A 749 24.80 -34.26 -19.82
C GLU A 749 26.27 -33.95 -20.12
N ASN A 750 27.17 -34.86 -19.72
CA ASN A 750 28.63 -34.68 -19.83
C ASN A 750 29.15 -33.42 -19.11
N GLY A 751 28.56 -33.10 -17.94
CA GLY A 751 28.92 -31.91 -17.17
C GLY A 751 28.38 -30.59 -17.72
N GLU A 752 27.68 -30.60 -18.87
CA GLU A 752 27.10 -29.41 -19.48
C GLU A 752 25.58 -29.34 -19.28
N LYS A 753 25.08 -28.17 -18.89
CA LYS A 753 23.63 -27.87 -18.83
C LYS A 753 23.06 -27.89 -20.26
N ARG A 754 22.09 -28.79 -20.51
CA ARG A 754 21.41 -28.98 -21.82
C ARG A 754 20.02 -28.36 -21.87
N VAL A 755 19.21 -28.61 -20.85
CA VAL A 755 17.82 -28.13 -20.74
C VAL A 755 17.62 -27.55 -19.35
N GLY A 756 16.92 -26.43 -19.24
CA GLY A 756 16.62 -25.76 -17.97
C GLY A 756 15.21 -25.23 -18.01
N VAL A 757 14.42 -25.57 -17.00
CA VAL A 757 13.03 -25.14 -16.85
C VAL A 757 12.80 -24.76 -15.40
N VAL A 758 12.36 -23.53 -15.17
CA VAL A 758 12.09 -23.03 -13.83
C VAL A 758 10.73 -22.35 -13.82
N GLY A 759 9.87 -22.80 -12.91
CA GLY A 759 8.57 -22.22 -12.63
C GLY A 759 8.69 -21.22 -11.49
N TYR A 760 8.03 -20.07 -11.64
CA TYR A 760 7.97 -18.98 -10.67
C TYR A 760 6.51 -18.71 -10.34
N PRO A 761 5.90 -19.47 -9.42
CA PRO A 761 4.45 -19.48 -9.23
C PRO A 761 3.89 -18.13 -8.75
N ASN A 762 4.73 -17.31 -8.13
CA ASN A 762 4.40 -15.99 -7.61
C ASN A 762 4.88 -14.85 -8.50
N LEU A 763 5.42 -15.10 -9.70
CA LEU A 763 5.91 -14.04 -10.59
C LEU A 763 4.94 -13.75 -11.72
N HIS A 764 4.50 -12.49 -11.83
CA HIS A 764 3.55 -12.04 -12.86
C HIS A 764 4.12 -12.08 -14.28
N PHE A 765 3.30 -12.51 -15.25
CA PHE A 765 3.74 -12.59 -16.65
C PHE A 765 4.10 -11.26 -17.29
N GLN A 766 3.50 -10.15 -16.89
CA GLN A 766 3.80 -8.84 -17.47
C GLN A 766 4.86 -8.06 -16.69
N SER A 767 5.28 -8.54 -15.52
CA SER A 767 6.23 -7.81 -14.69
C SER A 767 7.64 -7.87 -15.27
N SER A 768 8.30 -6.72 -15.30
CA SER A 768 9.76 -6.58 -15.47
C SER A 768 10.48 -6.41 -14.13
N VAL A 769 9.74 -6.32 -13.02
CA VAL A 769 10.25 -6.18 -11.66
C VAL A 769 10.03 -7.49 -10.91
N VAL A 770 11.08 -7.97 -10.24
CA VAL A 770 11.02 -9.16 -9.39
C VAL A 770 11.31 -8.70 -7.97
N HIS A 771 10.31 -8.78 -7.08
CA HIS A 771 10.43 -8.37 -5.69
C HIS A 771 9.65 -9.36 -4.81
N GLU A 772 10.12 -9.58 -3.57
CA GLU A 772 9.49 -10.52 -2.62
C GLU A 772 8.03 -10.16 -2.31
N ASP A 773 7.68 -8.87 -2.33
CA ASP A 773 6.33 -8.37 -2.01
C ASP A 773 5.38 -8.28 -3.21
N ILE A 774 5.90 -8.37 -4.44
CA ILE A 774 5.09 -8.26 -5.67
C ILE A 774 4.82 -9.67 -6.17
N VAL A 775 3.76 -10.30 -5.67
CA VAL A 775 3.43 -11.70 -5.97
C VAL A 775 2.15 -11.86 -6.79
N ASP A 776 2.11 -12.88 -7.65
CA ASP A 776 0.91 -13.35 -8.33
C ASP A 776 0.07 -14.19 -7.37
N GLN A 777 -0.99 -13.61 -6.81
CA GLN A 777 -1.85 -14.27 -5.82
C GLN A 777 -2.88 -15.20 -6.47
N ASP A 778 -3.50 -14.76 -7.57
CA ASP A 778 -4.65 -15.44 -8.18
C ASP A 778 -4.26 -16.36 -9.34
N GLY A 779 -3.09 -16.14 -9.95
CA GLY A 779 -2.55 -16.94 -11.04
C GLY A 779 -1.60 -18.05 -10.58
N TYR A 780 -0.97 -18.69 -11.56
CA TYR A 780 0.09 -19.67 -11.35
C TYR A 780 1.46 -19.12 -11.78
N GLY A 781 1.58 -17.81 -12.01
CA GLY A 781 2.83 -17.15 -12.38
C GLY A 781 3.38 -17.55 -13.75
N ILE A 782 4.71 -17.56 -13.87
CA ILE A 782 5.41 -17.81 -15.13
C ILE A 782 6.38 -18.98 -15.07
N MET A 783 6.75 -19.44 -16.25
CA MET A 783 7.83 -20.38 -16.46
C MET A 783 8.87 -19.78 -17.40
N LEU A 784 10.13 -19.90 -17.02
CA LEU A 784 11.27 -19.63 -17.88
C LEU A 784 11.89 -20.96 -18.30
N SER A 785 12.26 -21.07 -19.57
CA SER A 785 12.79 -22.31 -20.14
C SER A 785 13.85 -22.04 -21.19
N ALA A 786 14.89 -22.85 -21.24
CA ALA A 786 15.94 -22.75 -22.24
C ALA A 786 16.50 -24.11 -22.63
N VAL A 787 16.96 -24.20 -23.87
CA VAL A 787 17.77 -25.31 -24.39
C VAL A 787 19.05 -24.70 -24.92
N ARG A 788 20.19 -25.33 -24.59
CA ARG A 788 21.52 -24.86 -24.99
C ARG A 788 21.58 -24.55 -26.49
N GLY A 789 21.90 -23.31 -26.84
CA GLY A 789 22.04 -22.83 -28.21
C GLY A 789 20.73 -22.41 -28.91
N LEU A 790 19.57 -22.51 -28.27
CA LEU A 790 18.26 -22.16 -28.85
C LEU A 790 17.65 -20.89 -28.25
N GLY A 791 18.28 -20.32 -27.23
CA GLY A 791 17.82 -19.13 -26.52
C GLY A 791 16.85 -19.44 -25.37
N ALA A 792 16.57 -18.41 -24.58
CA ALA A 792 15.64 -18.46 -23.45
C ALA A 792 14.23 -18.02 -23.85
N TYR A 793 13.23 -18.63 -23.21
CA TYR A 793 11.81 -18.39 -23.45
C TYR A 793 11.04 -18.26 -22.14
N LYS A 794 9.99 -17.46 -22.18
CA LYS A 794 9.07 -17.15 -21.09
C LYS A 794 7.65 -17.55 -21.50
N ARG A 795 6.89 -18.20 -20.61
CA ARG A 795 5.48 -18.54 -20.83
C ARG A 795 4.68 -18.40 -19.54
N PRO A 796 3.37 -18.08 -19.59
CA PRO A 796 2.50 -18.15 -18.42
C PRO A 796 2.19 -19.62 -18.07
N MET A 797 1.99 -19.92 -16.78
CA MET A 797 1.57 -21.25 -16.31
C MET A 797 0.05 -21.32 -16.09
N SER A 798 -0.54 -22.49 -16.29
CA SER A 798 -1.96 -22.74 -16.05
C SER A 798 -2.26 -24.21 -15.77
N LYS A 799 -3.49 -24.55 -15.35
CA LYS A 799 -3.93 -25.95 -15.21
C LYS A 799 -4.19 -26.67 -16.55
N GLU A 800 -4.19 -25.92 -17.65
CA GLU A 800 -4.40 -26.42 -19.00
C GLU A 800 -3.06 -26.80 -19.68
N ARG A 801 -3.11 -27.13 -20.97
CA ARG A 801 -1.92 -27.32 -21.83
C ARG A 801 -0.94 -26.14 -21.77
N LEU A 802 0.32 -26.39 -22.14
CA LEU A 802 1.35 -25.35 -22.22
C LEU A 802 0.94 -24.21 -23.15
N GLN A 803 1.00 -22.99 -22.61
CA GLN A 803 0.73 -21.78 -23.39
C GLN A 803 1.90 -21.40 -24.30
N ALA A 804 1.65 -20.50 -25.25
CA ALA A 804 2.64 -20.04 -26.21
C ALA A 804 3.83 -19.37 -25.50
N ALA A 805 5.04 -19.77 -25.89
CA ALA A 805 6.27 -19.23 -25.33
C ALA A 805 6.75 -17.99 -26.11
N VAL A 806 7.26 -17.00 -25.39
CA VAL A 806 7.83 -15.76 -25.92
C VAL A 806 9.33 -15.79 -25.69
N LYS A 807 10.13 -15.54 -26.74
CA LYS A 807 11.58 -15.48 -26.61
C LYS A 807 11.98 -14.30 -25.73
N VAL A 808 12.90 -14.54 -24.80
CA VAL A 808 13.47 -13.52 -23.91
C VAL A 808 14.87 -13.18 -24.41
N CYS A 809 15.13 -11.90 -24.61
CA CYS A 809 16.42 -11.37 -25.00
C CYS A 809 16.76 -10.21 -24.08
N ASN A 810 17.85 -10.34 -23.36
CA ASN A 810 18.34 -9.29 -22.48
C ASN A 810 19.27 -8.34 -23.23
N VAL A 811 19.14 -7.05 -22.95
CA VAL A 811 20.01 -6.00 -23.51
C VAL A 811 20.48 -5.12 -22.36
N LEU A 812 21.80 -4.93 -22.24
CA LEU A 812 22.37 -4.04 -21.25
C LEU A 812 21.95 -2.59 -21.54
N THR A 813 21.13 -2.02 -20.67
CA THR A 813 20.72 -0.61 -20.74
C THR A 813 21.88 0.30 -20.34
N ARG A 814 21.91 1.50 -20.92
CA ARG A 814 22.92 2.53 -20.63
C ARG A 814 22.23 3.79 -20.15
N THR A 815 22.86 4.48 -19.22
CA THR A 815 22.50 5.82 -18.76
C THR A 815 22.64 6.85 -19.88
N ASP A 816 22.06 8.04 -19.70
CA ASP A 816 22.18 9.16 -20.65
C ASP A 816 23.64 9.57 -20.91
N ALA A 817 24.54 9.30 -19.94
CA ALA A 817 25.98 9.50 -20.06
C ALA A 817 26.72 8.35 -20.78
N GLY A 818 25.98 7.36 -21.31
CA GLY A 818 26.52 6.21 -22.04
C GLY A 818 27.14 5.10 -21.17
N ARG A 819 27.11 5.25 -19.83
CA ARG A 819 27.62 4.24 -18.88
C ARG A 819 26.60 3.12 -18.68
N PRO A 820 27.03 1.86 -18.45
CA PRO A 820 26.14 0.77 -18.05
C PRO A 820 25.28 1.17 -16.85
N ASP A 821 23.99 0.91 -16.93
CA ASP A 821 23.03 1.22 -15.88
C ASP A 821 22.88 0.02 -14.94
N LEU A 822 23.68 -0.04 -13.87
CA LEU A 822 23.83 -1.24 -13.05
C LEU A 822 22.72 -1.40 -12.01
N MET A 823 22.09 -2.58 -11.98
CA MET A 823 21.07 -3.01 -11.02
C MET A 823 21.52 -4.33 -10.40
N PHE A 824 21.70 -4.34 -9.08
CA PHE A 824 22.32 -5.46 -8.36
C PHE A 824 21.26 -6.35 -7.72
N ALA A 825 21.40 -7.68 -7.82
CA ALA A 825 20.60 -8.64 -7.07
C ALA A 825 21.43 -9.40 -6.04
N GLU A 826 20.93 -9.46 -4.81
CA GLU A 826 21.56 -10.17 -3.68
C GLU A 826 20.49 -10.59 -2.66
N SER A 827 20.92 -11.23 -1.57
CA SER A 827 20.07 -11.55 -0.43
C SER A 827 20.68 -10.91 0.82
N MET A 828 20.07 -9.82 1.29
CA MET A 828 20.58 -9.03 2.41
C MET A 828 20.61 -9.82 3.73
N GLU A 829 19.76 -10.83 3.85
CA GLU A 829 19.59 -11.65 5.06
C GLU A 829 20.34 -13.00 4.98
N SER A 830 21.03 -13.30 3.87
CA SER A 830 21.65 -14.62 3.69
C SER A 830 22.84 -14.84 4.62
N PRO A 831 22.87 -15.92 5.43
CA PRO A 831 23.98 -16.22 6.32
C PRO A 831 25.23 -16.73 5.56
N TYR A 832 25.08 -17.09 4.29
CA TYR A 832 26.09 -17.75 3.48
C TYR A 832 26.99 -16.78 2.69
N ILE A 833 26.63 -15.50 2.60
CA ILE A 833 27.38 -14.50 1.82
C ILE A 833 28.12 -13.52 2.73
N ASN A 834 29.24 -12.98 2.24
CA ASN A 834 29.99 -11.95 2.94
C ASN A 834 29.44 -10.55 2.63
N GLN A 835 28.46 -10.10 3.41
CA GLN A 835 27.78 -8.80 3.18
C GLN A 835 28.75 -7.62 3.10
N ARG A 836 29.81 -7.64 3.90
CA ARG A 836 30.83 -6.57 3.89
C ARG A 836 31.52 -6.47 2.53
N LEU A 837 31.95 -7.59 1.95
CA LEU A 837 32.63 -7.59 0.65
C LEU A 837 31.68 -7.23 -0.49
N HIS A 838 30.42 -7.67 -0.42
CA HIS A 838 29.40 -7.27 -1.41
C HIS A 838 29.15 -5.77 -1.39
N HIS A 839 29.04 -5.16 -0.20
CA HIS A 839 28.91 -3.71 -0.07
C HIS A 839 30.07 -2.97 -0.76
N VAL A 840 31.31 -3.39 -0.53
CA VAL A 840 32.51 -2.78 -1.16
C VAL A 840 32.48 -2.93 -2.68
N VAL A 841 32.07 -4.09 -3.20
CA VAL A 841 31.91 -4.31 -4.65
C VAL A 841 30.85 -3.37 -5.21
N ARG A 842 29.69 -3.23 -4.56
CA ARG A 842 28.61 -2.33 -4.99
C ARG A 842 29.06 -0.86 -5.02
N GLU A 843 29.75 -0.44 -3.97
CA GLU A 843 30.29 0.92 -3.86
C GLU A 843 31.30 1.22 -4.98
N ARG A 844 32.26 0.31 -5.22
CA ARG A 844 33.28 0.50 -6.27
C ARG A 844 32.72 0.39 -7.68
N LEU A 845 31.65 -0.38 -7.90
CA LEU A 845 30.91 -0.40 -9.17
C LEU A 845 30.05 0.85 -9.39
N GLY A 846 29.87 1.69 -8.37
CA GLY A 846 29.00 2.85 -8.44
C GLY A 846 27.52 2.47 -8.60
N VAL A 847 27.08 1.39 -7.96
CA VAL A 847 25.67 0.99 -7.95
C VAL A 847 24.87 2.02 -7.17
N THR A 848 24.04 2.81 -7.85
CA THR A 848 23.22 3.87 -7.25
C THR A 848 21.74 3.50 -7.13
N LYS A 849 21.32 2.41 -7.78
CA LYS A 849 19.94 1.94 -7.78
C LYS A 849 19.65 1.01 -6.60
N PRO A 850 18.38 0.92 -6.15
CA PRO A 850 17.97 -0.05 -5.15
C PRO A 850 18.35 -1.47 -5.55
N ILE A 851 18.66 -2.26 -4.54
CA ILE A 851 19.08 -3.64 -4.69
C ILE A 851 17.84 -4.50 -4.87
N THR A 852 17.86 -5.39 -5.85
CA THR A 852 16.85 -6.42 -6.02
C THR A 852 17.10 -7.51 -4.96
N ASN A 853 16.58 -7.27 -3.75
CA ASN A 853 16.72 -8.18 -2.61
C ASN A 853 15.77 -9.37 -2.76
N LEU A 854 16.33 -10.54 -3.03
CA LEU A 854 15.58 -11.78 -3.21
C LEU A 854 16.22 -12.88 -2.36
N TRP A 855 15.42 -13.71 -1.71
CA TRP A 855 15.92 -14.85 -0.96
C TRP A 855 16.30 -15.99 -1.90
N SER A 856 15.34 -16.45 -2.72
CA SER A 856 15.50 -17.50 -3.73
C SER A 856 16.64 -17.18 -4.72
N MET A 857 17.49 -18.17 -5.00
CA MET A 857 18.55 -18.05 -6.00
C MET A 857 18.01 -18.10 -7.42
N GLN A 858 17.04 -18.95 -7.69
CA GLN A 858 16.30 -19.03 -8.94
C GLN A 858 15.57 -17.72 -9.24
N ALA A 859 14.92 -17.09 -8.25
CA ALA A 859 14.25 -15.80 -8.43
C ALA A 859 15.24 -14.69 -8.85
N LYS A 860 16.50 -14.73 -8.40
CA LYS A 860 17.54 -13.80 -8.86
C LYS A 860 17.92 -14.05 -10.32
N TYR A 861 18.01 -15.31 -10.76
CA TYR A 861 18.18 -15.60 -12.18
C TYR A 861 16.98 -15.12 -13.00
N ALA A 862 15.75 -15.25 -12.48
CA ALA A 862 14.57 -14.69 -13.12
C ALA A 862 14.68 -13.16 -13.27
N ALA A 863 15.09 -12.45 -12.22
CA ALA A 863 15.31 -11.01 -12.24
C ALA A 863 16.35 -10.62 -13.30
N LEU A 864 17.45 -11.37 -13.40
CA LEU A 864 18.45 -11.20 -14.45
C LEU A 864 17.86 -11.43 -15.86
N VAL A 865 16.94 -12.39 -16.01
CA VAL A 865 16.34 -12.79 -17.30
C VAL A 865 15.21 -11.85 -17.75
N VAL A 866 14.38 -11.35 -16.84
CA VAL A 866 13.22 -10.50 -17.19
C VAL A 866 13.52 -8.99 -17.14
N GLY A 867 14.77 -8.62 -16.83
CA GLY A 867 15.25 -7.23 -16.80
C GLY A 867 15.09 -6.52 -15.45
N GLY A 868 14.84 -7.26 -14.37
CA GLY A 868 14.75 -6.75 -13.00
C GLY A 868 16.10 -6.45 -12.34
N CYS A 869 17.20 -7.02 -12.85
CA CYS A 869 18.57 -6.67 -12.49
C CYS A 869 19.54 -7.04 -13.63
N ASN A 870 20.82 -6.68 -13.51
CA ASN A 870 21.85 -7.01 -14.51
C ASN A 870 23.23 -7.31 -13.94
N VAL A 871 23.39 -7.26 -12.62
CA VAL A 871 24.58 -7.71 -11.90
C VAL A 871 24.14 -8.57 -10.73
N MET A 872 24.75 -9.74 -10.57
CA MET A 872 24.65 -10.56 -9.37
C MET A 872 26.03 -11.10 -9.03
N VAL A 873 26.47 -10.90 -7.79
CA VAL A 873 27.73 -11.45 -7.28
C VAL A 873 27.42 -12.26 -6.04
N ARG A 874 28.13 -13.37 -5.84
CA ARG A 874 28.07 -14.18 -4.62
C ARG A 874 29.47 -14.48 -4.12
N ILE A 875 29.94 -13.66 -3.18
CA ILE A 875 31.13 -13.93 -2.37
C ILE A 875 30.70 -14.72 -1.13
N PRO A 876 31.11 -16.00 -0.96
CA PRO A 876 30.79 -16.79 0.22
C PRO A 876 31.39 -16.21 1.50
N ARG A 877 30.70 -16.39 2.63
CA ARG A 877 31.21 -15.99 3.95
C ARG A 877 32.36 -16.87 4.42
N SER A 878 32.22 -18.18 4.22
CA SER A 878 33.26 -19.18 4.51
C SER A 878 33.94 -19.63 3.21
N PRO A 879 35.27 -19.74 3.17
CA PRO A 879 35.99 -20.28 2.01
C PRO A 879 35.69 -21.78 1.77
N GLU A 880 35.15 -22.48 2.77
CA GLU A 880 34.77 -23.90 2.69
C GLU A 880 33.37 -24.10 2.11
N TYR A 881 32.51 -23.08 2.13
CA TYR A 881 31.14 -23.19 1.63
C TYR A 881 31.11 -23.46 0.11
N ARG A 882 30.30 -24.43 -0.30
CA ARG A 882 29.99 -24.73 -1.70
C ARG A 882 28.48 -24.76 -1.87
N ALA A 883 27.98 -24.08 -2.90
CA ALA A 883 26.55 -24.05 -3.21
C ALA A 883 26.11 -25.40 -3.80
N TYR A 884 24.85 -25.76 -3.59
CA TYR A 884 24.27 -26.94 -4.20
C TYR A 884 24.03 -26.70 -5.69
N ALA A 885 24.19 -27.74 -6.50
CA ALA A 885 24.05 -27.63 -7.94
C ALA A 885 22.59 -27.40 -8.39
N TRP A 886 21.61 -27.92 -7.65
CA TRP A 886 20.19 -27.78 -7.98
C TRP A 886 19.65 -26.35 -7.84
N ASP A 887 20.17 -25.56 -6.88
CA ASP A 887 19.86 -24.12 -6.71
C ASP A 887 20.26 -23.26 -7.93
N HIS A 888 21.04 -23.82 -8.86
CA HIS A 888 21.75 -23.04 -9.89
C HIS A 888 21.60 -23.54 -11.31
N ALA A 889 21.58 -24.86 -11.55
CA ALA A 889 21.68 -25.43 -12.90
C ALA A 889 20.64 -24.86 -13.89
N GLY A 890 19.37 -24.78 -13.47
CA GLY A 890 18.26 -24.29 -14.30
C GLY A 890 18.38 -22.81 -14.64
N GLY A 891 18.35 -21.95 -13.62
CA GLY A 891 18.45 -20.50 -13.78
C GLY A 891 19.72 -20.03 -14.48
N MET A 892 20.87 -20.66 -14.23
CA MET A 892 22.12 -20.32 -14.92
C MET A 892 22.03 -20.56 -16.43
N LEU A 893 21.50 -21.72 -16.87
CA LEU A 893 21.34 -22.00 -18.30
C LEU A 893 20.39 -20.98 -18.95
N ILE A 894 19.27 -20.69 -18.28
CA ILE A 894 18.27 -19.74 -18.79
C ILE A 894 18.89 -18.34 -18.95
N TYR A 895 19.69 -17.89 -17.98
CA TYR A 895 20.35 -16.60 -18.09
C TYR A 895 21.43 -16.56 -19.19
N GLU A 896 22.26 -17.59 -19.30
CA GLU A 896 23.24 -17.72 -20.40
C GLU A 896 22.55 -17.63 -21.77
N GLU A 897 21.46 -18.37 -21.96
CA GLU A 897 20.68 -18.39 -23.21
C GLU A 897 19.86 -17.11 -23.45
N SER A 898 19.68 -16.25 -22.43
CA SER A 898 19.10 -14.91 -22.58
C SER A 898 20.11 -13.86 -23.08
N GLY A 899 21.41 -14.23 -23.16
CA GLY A 899 22.51 -13.35 -23.54
C GLY A 899 23.44 -12.94 -22.38
N GLY A 900 23.25 -13.51 -21.19
CA GLY A 900 24.08 -13.25 -20.02
C GLY A 900 25.37 -14.09 -19.99
N MET A 901 26.30 -13.71 -19.10
CA MET A 901 27.55 -14.42 -18.82
C MET A 901 27.65 -14.71 -17.32
N ILE A 902 27.97 -15.96 -16.98
CA ILE A 902 28.16 -16.39 -15.58
C ILE A 902 29.46 -17.17 -15.46
N THR A 903 30.26 -16.85 -14.45
CA THR A 903 31.44 -17.63 -14.05
C THR A 903 31.52 -17.72 -12.52
N ASP A 904 32.39 -18.59 -12.01
CA ASP A 904 32.79 -18.53 -10.60
C ASP A 904 33.75 -17.34 -10.33
N LEU A 905 34.17 -17.14 -9.08
CA LEU A 905 35.08 -16.03 -8.73
C LEU A 905 36.48 -16.18 -9.38
N ASP A 906 36.85 -17.38 -9.84
CA ASP A 906 38.08 -17.67 -10.59
C ASP A 906 37.87 -17.61 -12.11
N GLY A 907 36.70 -17.17 -12.58
CA GLY A 907 36.39 -17.01 -14.00
C GLY A 907 36.20 -18.34 -14.73
N ARG A 908 36.03 -19.44 -14.00
CA ARG A 908 35.85 -20.79 -14.55
C ARG A 908 34.36 -21.10 -14.75
N PRO A 909 34.02 -21.97 -15.71
CA PRO A 909 32.68 -22.51 -15.83
C PRO A 909 32.33 -23.44 -14.66
N PHE A 910 31.03 -23.60 -14.39
CA PHE A 910 30.53 -24.45 -13.31
C PHE A 910 30.60 -25.94 -13.67
N ASN A 911 31.15 -26.75 -12.76
CA ASN A 911 31.29 -28.20 -12.92
C ASN A 911 30.21 -28.96 -12.14
N TYR A 912 29.31 -29.62 -12.86
CA TYR A 912 28.21 -30.43 -12.31
C TYR A 912 28.54 -31.93 -12.20
N GLY A 913 29.77 -32.34 -12.54
CA GLY A 913 30.12 -33.74 -12.76
C GLY A 913 30.53 -34.53 -11.51
N ARG A 914 30.88 -33.90 -10.40
CA ARG A 914 31.54 -34.58 -9.26
C ARG A 914 30.62 -34.90 -8.09
N ASP A 915 29.87 -33.93 -7.63
CA ASP A 915 29.14 -33.99 -6.37
C ASP A 915 27.78 -33.28 -6.52
N ARG A 916 26.94 -33.42 -5.49
CA ARG A 916 25.71 -32.66 -5.28
C ARG A 916 25.97 -31.16 -5.15
N GLN A 917 27.14 -30.80 -4.61
CA GLN A 917 27.62 -29.43 -4.51
C GLN A 917 28.56 -29.09 -5.67
N LEU A 918 28.66 -27.79 -5.98
CA LEU A 918 29.60 -27.24 -6.95
C LEU A 918 31.02 -27.20 -6.37
N ALA A 919 31.58 -28.36 -6.01
CA ALA A 919 32.80 -28.49 -5.22
C ALA A 919 34.02 -27.77 -5.82
N ASP A 920 34.14 -27.74 -7.14
CA ASP A 920 35.25 -27.12 -7.87
C ASP A 920 35.08 -25.61 -8.09
N ASN A 921 33.92 -25.03 -7.72
CA ASN A 921 33.59 -23.63 -7.98
C ASN A 921 33.33 -22.88 -6.67
N MET A 922 33.89 -21.68 -6.56
CA MET A 922 33.69 -20.80 -5.41
C MET A 922 32.96 -19.54 -5.83
N GLY A 923 31.83 -19.27 -5.18
CA GLY A 923 31.02 -18.09 -5.46
C GLY A 923 30.53 -18.00 -6.92
N LEU A 924 30.04 -16.84 -7.31
CA LEU A 924 29.66 -16.57 -8.70
C LEU A 924 29.65 -15.08 -9.03
N VAL A 925 29.82 -14.77 -10.32
CA VAL A 925 29.53 -13.47 -10.93
C VAL A 925 28.63 -13.73 -12.14
N ALA A 926 27.47 -13.07 -12.18
CA ALA A 926 26.52 -13.12 -13.30
C ALA A 926 26.25 -11.69 -13.79
N THR A 927 26.61 -11.40 -15.03
CA THR A 927 26.46 -10.07 -15.65
C THR A 927 26.30 -10.21 -17.15
N PHE A 928 26.12 -9.09 -17.84
CA PHE A 928 26.30 -9.05 -19.30
C PHE A 928 27.77 -9.25 -19.70
N PRO A 929 28.06 -9.86 -20.86
CA PRO A 929 29.42 -10.10 -21.35
C PRO A 929 30.29 -8.83 -21.40
N GLU A 930 29.70 -7.68 -21.73
CA GLU A 930 30.42 -6.41 -21.89
C GLU A 930 31.04 -5.87 -20.59
N ILE A 931 30.49 -6.25 -19.44
CA ILE A 931 30.94 -5.76 -18.11
C ILE A 931 31.52 -6.89 -17.24
N HIS A 932 31.49 -8.13 -17.72
CA HIS A 932 31.80 -9.31 -16.91
C HIS A 932 33.24 -9.33 -16.41
N SER A 933 34.22 -9.09 -17.29
CA SER A 933 35.63 -9.08 -16.90
C SER A 933 35.94 -8.02 -15.85
N HIS A 934 35.34 -6.83 -16.00
CA HIS A 934 35.53 -5.72 -15.07
C HIS A 934 34.96 -6.04 -13.68
N VAL A 935 33.74 -6.56 -13.61
CA VAL A 935 33.13 -6.96 -12.33
C VAL A 935 33.91 -8.11 -11.68
N LEU A 936 34.36 -9.09 -12.45
CA LEU A 936 35.15 -10.22 -11.96
C LEU A 936 36.50 -9.79 -11.38
N GLU A 937 37.24 -8.91 -12.06
CA GLU A 937 38.50 -8.34 -11.58
C GLU A 937 38.31 -7.60 -10.26
N LEU A 938 37.28 -6.75 -10.19
CA LEU A 938 36.96 -6.00 -8.98
C LEU A 938 36.63 -6.91 -7.79
N VAL A 939 35.82 -7.95 -8.01
CA VAL A 939 35.47 -8.90 -6.95
C VAL A 939 36.70 -9.63 -6.42
N ARG A 940 37.67 -9.94 -7.28
CA ARG A 940 38.94 -10.56 -6.87
C ARG A 940 39.81 -9.61 -6.05
N GLU A 941 39.93 -8.36 -6.47
CA GLU A 941 40.66 -7.32 -5.72
C GLU A 941 40.08 -7.18 -4.31
N VAL A 942 38.76 -7.00 -4.20
CA VAL A 942 38.05 -6.87 -2.93
C VAL A 942 38.22 -8.12 -2.05
N SER A 943 38.20 -9.31 -2.65
CA SER A 943 38.39 -10.57 -1.92
C SER A 943 39.83 -10.78 -1.43
N MET A 944 40.83 -10.22 -2.10
CA MET A 944 42.24 -10.26 -1.69
C MET A 944 42.52 -9.26 -0.56
N GLU A 945 42.06 -8.02 -0.70
CA GLU A 945 42.17 -6.99 0.34
C GLU A 945 41.50 -7.43 1.66
N GLY A 946 40.36 -8.11 1.56
CA GLY A 946 39.65 -8.66 2.72
C GLY A 946 40.42 -9.76 3.46
N LYS A 947 41.35 -10.47 2.80
CA LYS A 947 42.20 -11.49 3.43
C LYS A 947 43.39 -10.87 4.17
N GLU A 948 44.01 -9.83 3.58
CA GLU A 948 45.16 -9.14 4.19
C GLU A 948 44.77 -8.33 5.44
N GLY A 949 43.57 -7.73 5.46
CA GLY A 949 43.05 -7.02 6.64
C GLY A 949 42.60 -7.93 7.79
N GLY A 950 42.43 -9.24 7.55
CA GLY A 950 41.97 -10.23 8.53
C GLY A 950 43.08 -10.89 9.35
N GLU A 951 44.33 -10.86 8.89
CA GLU A 951 45.46 -11.44 9.64
C GLU A 951 45.97 -10.55 10.78
N GLY A 952 45.52 -9.29 10.87
CA GLY A 952 45.91 -8.34 11.91
C GLY A 952 45.10 -8.41 13.21
N MET A 953 44.09 -9.28 13.30
CA MET A 953 43.16 -9.28 14.45
C MET A 953 42.76 -10.72 14.80
N ARG A 954 43.73 -11.48 15.33
CA ARG A 954 43.45 -12.66 16.15
C ARG A 954 43.25 -12.22 17.60
N ASP A 955 42.11 -12.62 18.15
CA ASP A 955 41.75 -12.78 19.56
C ASP A 955 42.26 -11.72 20.54
N ASP A 956 41.37 -10.79 20.92
CA ASP A 956 41.27 -10.24 22.27
C ASP A 956 39.90 -9.55 22.46
N ASN A 957 38.86 -10.37 22.70
CA ASN A 957 37.74 -10.19 23.67
C ASN A 957 36.52 -11.05 23.33
#